data_AF-A0A7C2TLU4-F1
#
_entry.id   AF-A0A7C2TLU4-F1
#
_cell.length_a   1.000
_cell.length_b   1.000
_cell.length_c   1.000
_cell.angle_alpha   90.00
_cell.angle_beta   90.00
_cell.angle_gamma   90.00
#
_symmetry.space_group_name_H-M   'P 1'
#
loop_
_entity.id
_entity.type
_entity.pdbx_description
1 polymer ?
#
loop_
_entity_poly.entity_id
_entity_poly.type
_entity_poly.pdbx_seq_one_letter_code
_entity_poly.pdbx_strand_id
1 'polypeptide(L)'
;MGMVKSRWAWFVGMLILFLGLSTIPGERAGASSTQKWPSQIGILTQGRGEPELALQNGRNLPEDPPGWRGRFGTSWPTGLAHGDFNGDGWLDILISYARVGGGELALRFGDGRGDFTAPLRIPVTGQEPSAILVADLNQDGAPDVAVGYADQPVISIYMGTGRGSLQWREDVWLGLMVSGLTAGDFTGDGMPDLVASASDAPLLALLPSDGRGGLGTARFFSLNAGGTVSGLGDIRTSDLDGDGWLDVVVLYRGPQSGIAILYGPSEGRFSYSQFLSVGVAPEGVVVGDFDQDKRMDIAVADAAGGSVFVLWGRGDRGFAPPVSFHAGTLPGPLALANLNNDGYPDLAVLERGSNRIVVLLGGASEAFARSVSYDVDSPPVAIVAGRFRKNALDDLVVAKQGGATVAIALNAPPTIVVTTTADAVRQDGRVSLREAILAANGNPPNSDVPSGRGNAPDVIGFDLPDAEKSGGVFVIRVNPELGPLPPLTDGGTTIDGTTQRGFAGTPIIVLDGSQAGAVDGLTIASSLNVVRGLVVSRFGAHGIRIVGDEAPVTGNIIAGCYIGTDASGQRAWGNGLAGIYLTGDSVSNTLIGGTAASDRNVISGNGSEGIEVRGLARNTQIVGNYIGVAADGRTPLPNGGNGLFLAGTDNVTVGGTASGAGNVISGNLRHGLQVRNSTGVRVQGNFIGVEARGTSAVKNGGDGVFLVEVFNAQIGGVSASARNVISGNEGNGVTLVRSTASKIQGNYIGTDVEGRQALGNGGVGIHVDLN
;
A
#
# COMPACT_ATOMS: atom_id res chain seq x y z
N MET A 1 33.21 24.91 45.03
CA MET A 1 32.92 24.74 46.47
C MET A 1 31.41 24.80 46.61
N GLY A 2 30.77 23.65 46.88
CA GLY A 2 29.32 23.60 47.05
C GLY A 2 28.91 24.11 48.43
N MET A 3 27.66 24.57 48.56
CA MET A 3 26.72 24.25 49.65
C MET A 3 25.55 25.26 49.79
N VAL A 4 24.37 24.68 49.99
CA VAL A 4 23.32 25.06 50.98
C VAL A 4 22.54 26.37 50.70
N LYS A 5 21.27 26.31 50.24
CA LYS A 5 19.98 25.99 50.91
C LYS A 5 19.47 27.04 51.94
N SER A 6 18.32 27.65 51.63
CA SER A 6 17.04 27.75 52.40
C SER A 6 16.30 29.03 51.98
N ARG A 7 15.18 28.97 51.23
CA ARG A 7 13.76 28.84 51.62
C ARG A 7 13.34 29.77 52.78
N TRP A 8 12.38 30.66 52.57
CA TRP A 8 10.95 30.50 52.92
C TRP A 8 10.14 31.75 52.47
N ALA A 9 8.86 31.53 52.16
CA ALA A 9 7.91 32.40 51.45
C ALA A 9 7.18 33.43 52.35
N TRP A 10 6.48 34.41 51.74
CA TRP A 10 5.01 34.59 51.77
C TRP A 10 4.55 35.93 51.12
N PHE A 11 3.24 36.03 50.92
CA PHE A 11 2.44 36.68 49.87
C PHE A 11 2.04 38.18 50.07
N VAL A 12 1.73 38.82 48.94
CA VAL A 12 0.73 39.91 48.64
C VAL A 12 1.01 41.37 49.00
N GLY A 13 0.90 42.23 47.98
CA GLY A 13 0.70 43.67 48.08
C GLY A 13 0.38 44.33 46.73
N MET A 14 -0.89 44.66 46.54
CA MET A 14 -1.54 45.35 45.41
C MET A 14 -1.08 46.81 45.25
N LEU A 15 -0.93 47.33 44.01
CA LEU A 15 -1.38 48.70 43.69
C LEU A 15 -1.51 48.97 42.17
N ILE A 16 -2.58 49.73 41.88
CA ILE A 16 -3.14 50.22 40.61
C ILE A 16 -2.61 51.64 40.34
N LEU A 17 -2.52 52.10 39.07
CA LEU A 17 -3.21 53.31 38.52
C LEU A 17 -2.65 53.87 37.18
N PHE A 18 -3.58 53.99 36.20
CA PHE A 18 -3.91 55.16 35.32
C PHE A 18 -3.01 55.50 34.11
N LEU A 19 -3.47 56.02 32.96
CA LEU A 19 -4.77 56.46 32.39
C LEU A 19 -4.57 56.72 30.87
N GLY A 20 -5.64 56.72 30.06
CA GLY A 20 -5.64 57.38 28.74
C GLY A 20 -6.73 56.93 27.76
N LEU A 21 -7.90 57.58 27.81
CA LEU A 21 -9.03 57.45 26.86
C LEU A 21 -8.74 58.06 25.48
N SER A 22 -9.31 57.48 24.41
CA SER A 22 -10.18 58.23 23.45
C SER A 22 -10.83 57.34 22.36
N THR A 23 -12.18 57.38 22.36
CA THR A 23 -13.16 57.43 21.24
C THR A 23 -13.14 56.46 20.03
N ILE A 24 -14.28 55.77 19.89
CA ILE A 24 -14.89 55.02 18.75
C ILE A 24 -15.50 56.05 17.73
N PRO A 25 -15.57 55.88 16.37
CA PRO A 25 -16.41 54.85 15.72
C PRO A 25 -16.08 54.35 14.28
N GLY A 26 -16.62 53.16 13.94
CA GLY A 26 -17.28 52.92 12.65
C GLY A 26 -16.58 52.09 11.56
N GLU A 27 -17.27 51.00 11.17
CA GLU A 27 -17.35 50.39 9.82
C GLU A 27 -16.47 49.20 9.36
N ARG A 28 -17.10 48.45 8.45
CA ARG A 28 -16.92 47.08 7.99
C ARG A 28 -15.76 46.86 7.00
N ALA A 29 -15.35 45.58 6.94
CA ALA A 29 -14.85 44.81 5.79
C ALA A 29 -13.48 45.16 5.17
N GLY A 30 -12.57 44.19 5.19
CA GLY A 30 -11.34 44.18 4.38
C GLY A 30 -10.46 42.97 4.69
N ALA A 31 -10.15 42.19 3.67
CA ALA A 31 -9.53 40.87 3.73
C ALA A 31 -8.02 40.86 4.02
N SER A 32 -7.56 39.66 4.39
CA SER A 32 -6.21 39.09 4.28
C SER A 32 -5.04 39.77 5.00
N SER A 33 -4.53 39.08 6.02
CA SER A 33 -3.09 38.98 6.23
C SER A 33 -2.73 37.54 6.58
N THR A 34 -2.08 36.88 5.63
CA THR A 34 -1.39 35.59 5.75
C THR A 34 -0.47 35.59 6.96
N GLN A 35 -0.86 34.89 8.03
CA GLN A 35 0.08 34.50 9.07
C GLN A 35 0.80 33.24 8.57
N LYS A 36 1.96 33.45 7.94
CA LYS A 36 2.90 32.37 7.63
C LYS A 36 3.37 31.75 8.95
N TRP A 37 2.96 30.52 9.20
CA TRP A 37 3.54 29.68 10.24
C TRP A 37 4.94 29.20 9.79
N PRO A 38 5.90 29.01 10.70
CA PRO A 38 7.30 28.79 10.35
C PRO A 38 7.52 27.45 9.65
N SER A 39 8.22 27.51 8.52
CA SER A 39 8.56 26.39 7.62
C SER A 39 9.84 25.66 8.06
N GLN A 40 9.90 25.15 9.29
CA GLN A 40 11.02 24.32 9.73
C GLN A 40 10.52 23.07 10.47
N ILE A 41 10.42 21.97 9.73
CA ILE A 41 10.41 20.63 10.30
C ILE A 41 11.84 20.35 10.75
N GLY A 42 12.05 20.35 12.06
CA GLY A 42 13.30 19.84 12.63
C GLY A 42 13.37 18.35 12.37
N ILE A 43 14.38 17.91 11.61
CA ILE A 43 14.86 16.53 11.65
C ILE A 43 15.46 16.39 13.06
N LEU A 44 14.77 15.69 13.96
CA LEU A 44 15.34 15.31 15.24
C LEU A 44 16.25 14.11 15.00
N THR A 45 17.55 14.35 15.10
CA THR A 45 18.54 13.29 15.23
C THR A 45 18.45 12.66 16.61
N GLN A 46 17.75 11.53 16.74
CA GLN A 46 18.04 10.42 17.67
C GLN A 46 17.48 9.15 17.00
N GLY A 47 18.24 8.12 16.61
CA GLY A 47 19.37 7.52 17.28
C GLY A 47 18.89 6.47 18.27
N ARG A 48 18.59 5.25 17.76
CA ARG A 48 18.31 3.94 18.43
C ARG A 48 16.85 3.47 18.33
N GLY A 49 16.55 2.60 17.37
CA GLY A 49 15.64 1.45 17.57
C GLY A 49 14.13 1.68 17.72
N GLU A 50 13.70 2.71 18.45
CA GLU A 50 12.33 2.95 18.88
C GLU A 50 11.48 3.60 17.77
N PRO A 51 10.15 3.36 17.71
CA PRO A 51 9.27 4.11 16.82
C PRO A 51 9.27 5.61 17.16
N GLU A 52 9.39 6.48 16.16
CA GLU A 52 9.39 7.93 16.32
C GLU A 52 8.08 8.54 15.80
N LEU A 53 7.02 8.53 16.63
CA LEU A 53 5.71 9.03 16.22
C LEU A 53 5.70 10.57 16.18
N ALA A 54 5.75 11.17 14.99
CA ALA A 54 5.40 12.58 14.84
C ALA A 54 3.89 12.71 14.59
N LEU A 55 3.16 13.19 15.59
CA LEU A 55 1.74 13.51 15.48
C LEU A 55 1.53 14.58 14.40
N GLN A 56 1.23 14.16 13.17
CA GLN A 56 0.78 15.05 12.12
C GLN A 56 -0.74 14.99 12.06
N ASN A 57 -1.40 16.11 12.33
CA ASN A 57 -2.74 16.33 11.78
C ASN A 57 -2.56 16.42 10.26
N GLY A 58 -3.22 15.56 9.48
CA GLY A 58 -3.06 15.51 8.02
C GLY A 58 -3.14 16.91 7.40
N ARG A 59 -2.17 17.27 6.56
CA ARG A 59 -1.92 18.67 6.14
C ARG A 59 -3.07 19.29 5.34
N ASN A 60 -4.00 18.47 4.85
CA ASN A 60 -5.14 18.86 4.00
C ASN A 60 -6.48 18.27 4.46
N LEU A 61 -6.62 17.90 5.74
CA LEU A 61 -7.91 17.44 6.27
C LEU A 61 -8.68 18.67 6.76
N PRO A 62 -9.67 19.21 6.01
CA PRO A 62 -10.58 20.18 6.60
C PRO A 62 -11.19 19.53 7.85
N GLU A 63 -11.18 20.27 8.96
CA GLU A 63 -11.85 19.87 10.21
C GLU A 63 -13.26 19.38 9.85
N ASP A 64 -13.59 18.13 10.22
CA ASP A 64 -15.00 17.75 10.29
C ASP A 64 -15.63 18.71 11.30
N PRO A 65 -16.75 19.37 10.95
CA PRO A 65 -17.17 20.61 11.60
C PRO A 65 -17.14 20.48 13.13
N PRO A 66 -16.40 21.36 13.84
CA PRO A 66 -16.20 21.23 15.27
C PRO A 66 -17.55 21.19 15.97
N GLY A 67 -17.71 20.21 16.86
CA GLY A 67 -18.90 20.12 17.69
C GLY A 67 -19.03 21.36 18.57
N TRP A 68 -19.87 22.32 18.21
CA TRP A 68 -20.48 23.26 19.15
C TRP A 68 -21.84 23.80 18.65
N ARG A 69 -22.89 23.45 19.40
CA ARG A 69 -24.24 24.04 19.50
C ARG A 69 -24.76 24.82 18.26
N GLY A 70 -25.40 24.12 17.33
CA GLY A 70 -26.18 24.76 16.27
C GLY A 70 -27.10 23.83 15.48
N ARG A 71 -28.39 23.82 15.84
CA ARG A 71 -29.59 23.33 15.11
C ARG A 71 -29.66 21.92 14.49
N PHE A 72 -28.56 21.18 14.34
CA PHE A 72 -28.53 19.75 13.95
C PHE A 72 -27.44 19.05 14.80
N GLY A 73 -27.75 17.89 15.37
CA GLY A 73 -27.03 17.31 16.53
C GLY A 73 -25.55 16.94 16.35
N THR A 74 -24.93 16.52 17.46
CA THR A 74 -23.53 16.09 17.56
C THR A 74 -23.24 14.84 16.71
N SER A 75 -22.16 14.85 15.93
CA SER A 75 -21.63 13.68 15.22
C SER A 75 -20.30 13.25 15.83
N TRP A 76 -20.04 11.96 15.95
CA TRP A 76 -18.76 11.43 16.44
C TRP A 76 -18.37 10.16 15.69
N PRO A 77 -17.06 9.94 15.45
CA PRO A 77 -16.61 8.72 14.81
C PRO A 77 -16.89 7.52 15.72
N THR A 78 -17.18 6.37 15.11
CA THR A 78 -17.47 5.10 15.81
C THR A 78 -16.60 3.95 15.36
N GLY A 79 -16.06 4.01 14.13
CA GLY A 79 -15.26 2.95 13.53
C GLY A 79 -14.31 3.49 12.49
N LEU A 80 -13.26 2.73 12.20
CA LEU A 80 -12.24 3.03 11.21
C LEU A 80 -11.83 1.74 10.51
N ALA A 81 -11.73 1.80 9.18
CA ALA A 81 -11.26 0.72 8.32
C ALA A 81 -10.44 1.30 7.17
N HIS A 82 -9.74 0.45 6.41
CA HIS A 82 -8.98 0.85 5.23
C HIS A 82 -9.09 -0.18 4.12
N GLY A 83 -8.79 0.25 2.90
CA GLY A 83 -8.80 -0.57 1.68
C GLY A 83 -8.46 0.31 0.47
N ASP A 84 -8.11 -0.29 -0.65
CA ASP A 84 -7.89 0.45 -1.92
C ASP A 84 -9.23 0.59 -2.67
N PHE A 85 -10.02 1.60 -2.33
CA PHE A 85 -11.36 1.79 -2.89
C PHE A 85 -11.34 2.37 -4.30
N ASN A 86 -10.21 2.96 -4.73
CA ASN A 86 -10.07 3.63 -6.03
C ASN A 86 -9.15 2.89 -7.03
N GLY A 87 -8.53 1.78 -6.60
CA GLY A 87 -7.67 0.92 -7.42
C GLY A 87 -6.31 1.55 -7.76
N ASP A 88 -5.83 2.51 -6.96
CA ASP A 88 -4.56 3.19 -7.21
C ASP A 88 -3.34 2.51 -6.54
N GLY A 89 -3.59 1.43 -5.80
CA GLY A 89 -2.59 0.64 -5.10
C GLY A 89 -2.20 1.20 -3.73
N TRP A 90 -2.84 2.29 -3.27
CA TRP A 90 -2.66 2.84 -1.94
C TRP A 90 -3.87 2.57 -1.05
N LEU A 91 -3.61 2.47 0.25
CA LEU A 91 -4.69 2.33 1.22
C LEU A 91 -5.42 3.68 1.37
N ASP A 92 -6.73 3.64 1.20
CA ASP A 92 -7.66 4.68 1.58
C ASP A 92 -8.23 4.40 2.97
N ILE A 93 -8.88 5.38 3.57
CA ILE A 93 -9.54 5.23 4.88
C ILE A 93 -11.04 5.43 4.79
N LEU A 94 -11.76 4.63 5.57
CA LEU A 94 -13.20 4.70 5.74
C LEU A 94 -13.51 4.88 7.23
N ILE A 95 -14.24 5.93 7.57
CA ILE A 95 -14.62 6.25 8.95
C ILE A 95 -16.13 6.23 9.05
N SER A 96 -16.70 5.55 10.04
CA SER A 96 -18.13 5.63 10.34
C SER A 96 -18.39 6.71 11.40
N TYR A 97 -19.50 7.43 11.24
CA TYR A 97 -19.95 8.45 12.18
C TYR A 97 -21.38 8.16 12.63
N ALA A 98 -21.57 8.15 13.95
CA ALA A 98 -22.89 8.24 14.55
C ALA A 98 -23.36 9.69 14.52
N ARG A 99 -24.63 9.90 14.20
CA ARG A 99 -25.21 11.25 14.10
C ARG A 99 -26.72 11.22 14.28
N VAL A 100 -27.20 12.12 15.14
CA VAL A 100 -28.64 12.37 15.30
C VAL A 100 -29.22 12.95 14.00
N GLY A 101 -30.10 12.18 13.35
CA GLY A 101 -30.74 12.48 12.07
C GLY A 101 -30.23 11.69 10.86
N GLY A 102 -29.19 10.87 11.01
CA GLY A 102 -28.66 9.95 9.98
C GLY A 102 -27.15 9.79 10.12
N GLY A 103 -26.69 8.57 10.41
CA GLY A 103 -25.26 8.25 10.41
C GLY A 103 -24.66 8.38 9.01
N GLU A 104 -23.33 8.36 8.93
CA GLU A 104 -22.63 8.41 7.64
C GLU A 104 -21.30 7.65 7.67
N LEU A 105 -20.82 7.25 6.49
CA LEU A 105 -19.44 6.88 6.24
C LEU A 105 -18.71 8.05 5.57
N ALA A 106 -17.45 8.28 5.95
CA ALA A 106 -16.55 9.19 5.28
C ALA A 106 -15.40 8.40 4.65
N LEU A 107 -15.43 8.25 3.32
CA LEU A 107 -14.37 7.64 2.53
C LEU A 107 -13.36 8.72 2.11
N ARG A 108 -12.07 8.50 2.35
CA ARG A 108 -11.00 9.44 1.99
C ARG A 108 -9.87 8.69 1.29
N PHE A 109 -9.58 9.09 0.05
CA PHE A 109 -8.53 8.47 -0.76
C PHE A 109 -7.14 8.85 -0.29
N GLY A 110 -6.25 7.87 -0.14
CA GLY A 110 -4.84 8.06 0.15
C GLY A 110 -4.05 8.46 -1.10
N ASP A 111 -2.93 9.15 -0.91
CA ASP A 111 -2.03 9.53 -2.02
C ASP A 111 -0.70 8.77 -2.04
N GLY A 112 -0.55 7.77 -1.15
CA GLY A 112 0.69 7.02 -0.95
C GLY A 112 1.81 7.83 -0.30
N ARG A 113 1.56 9.07 0.12
CA ARG A 113 2.49 9.92 0.89
C ARG A 113 2.00 10.13 2.33
N GLY A 114 0.88 9.50 2.68
CA GLY A 114 0.21 9.63 3.96
C GLY A 114 -0.77 10.78 4.01
N ASP A 115 -0.97 11.54 2.93
CA ASP A 115 -2.03 12.52 2.87
C ASP A 115 -3.32 11.86 2.34
N PHE A 116 -4.47 12.41 2.74
CA PHE A 116 -5.78 11.94 2.26
C PHE A 116 -6.60 13.08 1.67
N THR A 117 -7.46 12.73 0.73
CA THR A 117 -8.43 13.65 0.11
C THR A 117 -9.50 14.14 1.10
N ALA A 118 -10.26 15.14 0.66
CA ALA A 118 -11.50 15.53 1.34
C ALA A 118 -12.50 14.36 1.34
N PRO A 119 -13.35 14.22 2.38
CA PRO A 119 -14.17 13.03 2.53
C PRO A 119 -15.32 13.01 1.51
N LEU A 120 -15.49 11.87 0.86
CA LEU A 120 -16.75 11.48 0.24
C LEU A 120 -17.68 10.95 1.33
N ARG A 121 -18.75 11.70 1.62
CA ARG A 121 -19.73 11.35 2.65
C ARG A 121 -20.84 10.50 2.05
N ILE A 122 -21.09 9.35 2.66
CA ILE A 122 -22.08 8.35 2.22
C ILE A 122 -23.07 8.17 3.37
N PRO A 123 -24.33 8.62 3.23
CA PRO A 123 -25.35 8.39 4.23
C PRO A 123 -25.56 6.90 4.45
N VAL A 124 -25.77 6.50 5.69
CA VAL A 124 -26.17 5.13 6.02
C VAL A 124 -27.60 5.08 6.55
N THR A 125 -28.18 3.87 6.64
CA THR A 125 -29.60 3.71 6.93
C THR A 125 -29.93 3.93 8.42
N GLY A 126 -28.96 3.67 9.31
CA GLY A 126 -29.07 3.86 10.76
C GLY A 126 -28.43 5.15 11.28
N GLN A 127 -28.62 5.43 12.56
CA GLN A 127 -28.11 6.62 13.25
C GLN A 127 -26.78 6.35 13.96
N GLU A 128 -26.57 5.11 14.43
CA GLU A 128 -25.42 4.71 15.24
C GLU A 128 -24.70 3.50 14.64
N PRO A 129 -23.91 3.69 13.56
CA PRO A 129 -23.03 2.65 13.07
C PRO A 129 -22.07 2.21 14.16
N SER A 130 -22.02 0.91 14.45
CA SER A 130 -21.26 0.32 15.55
C SER A 130 -20.10 -0.54 15.07
N ALA A 131 -20.20 -1.08 13.85
CA ALA A 131 -19.17 -1.90 13.23
C ALA A 131 -19.10 -1.59 11.73
N ILE A 132 -17.88 -1.54 11.20
CA ILE A 132 -17.63 -1.48 9.76
C ILE A 132 -16.62 -2.55 9.39
N LEU A 133 -16.86 -3.21 8.26
CA LEU A 133 -15.98 -4.22 7.68
C LEU A 133 -15.77 -3.90 6.21
N VAL A 134 -14.51 -4.00 5.77
CA VAL A 134 -14.12 -3.87 4.37
C VAL A 134 -13.68 -5.23 3.88
N ALA A 135 -14.32 -5.74 2.82
CA ALA A 135 -14.03 -7.05 2.22
C ALA A 135 -14.52 -7.08 0.77
N ASP A 136 -13.91 -7.88 -0.09
CA ASP A 136 -14.39 -8.12 -1.46
C ASP A 136 -15.43 -9.26 -1.44
N LEU A 137 -16.70 -8.94 -1.20
CA LEU A 137 -17.77 -9.92 -0.95
C LEU A 137 -18.25 -10.63 -2.23
N ASN A 138 -17.91 -10.08 -3.40
CA ASN A 138 -18.28 -10.61 -4.71
C ASN A 138 -17.08 -11.06 -5.58
N GLN A 139 -15.85 -10.96 -5.04
CA GLN A 139 -14.60 -11.31 -5.71
C GLN A 139 -14.34 -10.57 -7.02
N ASP A 140 -14.78 -9.31 -7.12
CA ASP A 140 -14.54 -8.47 -8.30
C ASP A 140 -13.23 -7.66 -8.21
N GLY A 141 -12.52 -7.77 -7.10
CA GLY A 141 -11.29 -7.06 -6.80
C GLY A 141 -11.49 -5.65 -6.23
N ALA A 142 -12.73 -5.19 -6.05
CA ALA A 142 -13.05 -3.94 -5.39
C ALA A 142 -13.42 -4.17 -3.91
N PRO A 143 -12.98 -3.30 -2.99
CA PRO A 143 -13.44 -3.37 -1.61
C PRO A 143 -14.92 -3.00 -1.45
N ASP A 144 -15.72 -3.91 -0.92
CA ASP A 144 -17.09 -3.68 -0.45
C ASP A 144 -17.10 -3.32 1.05
N VAL A 145 -18.24 -2.85 1.54
CA VAL A 145 -18.43 -2.45 2.93
C VAL A 145 -19.69 -3.05 3.53
N ALA A 146 -19.54 -3.69 4.69
CA ALA A 146 -20.66 -4.05 5.56
C ALA A 146 -20.70 -3.12 6.79
N VAL A 147 -21.89 -2.66 7.16
CA VAL A 147 -22.13 -1.76 8.29
C VAL A 147 -23.14 -2.37 9.25
N GLY A 148 -22.73 -2.55 10.51
CA GLY A 148 -23.60 -2.93 11.61
C GLY A 148 -24.01 -1.70 12.44
N TYR A 149 -25.13 -1.81 13.16
CA TYR A 149 -25.70 -0.70 13.93
C TYR A 149 -26.04 -1.10 15.36
N ALA A 150 -25.91 -0.13 16.27
CA ALA A 150 -26.35 -0.26 17.66
C ALA A 150 -27.81 0.16 17.86
N ASP A 151 -28.42 0.86 16.89
CA ASP A 151 -29.76 1.43 16.98
C ASP A 151 -30.80 0.72 16.08
N GLN A 152 -30.38 -0.21 15.24
CA GLN A 152 -31.27 -0.96 14.36
C GLN A 152 -30.77 -2.39 14.08
N PRO A 153 -31.68 -3.37 13.91
CA PRO A 153 -31.34 -4.80 13.86
C PRO A 153 -30.95 -5.31 12.45
N VAL A 154 -30.16 -4.53 11.72
CA VAL A 154 -29.78 -4.83 10.33
C VAL A 154 -28.26 -4.76 10.11
N ILE A 155 -27.79 -5.40 9.03
CA ILE A 155 -26.50 -5.11 8.41
C ILE A 155 -26.77 -4.46 7.06
N SER A 156 -26.18 -3.30 6.79
CA SER A 156 -26.21 -2.68 5.46
C SER A 156 -24.99 -3.09 4.64
N ILE A 157 -25.20 -3.49 3.38
CA ILE A 157 -24.14 -3.82 2.44
C ILE A 157 -24.01 -2.74 1.37
N TYR A 158 -22.78 -2.28 1.15
CA TYR A 158 -22.43 -1.31 0.11
C TYR A 158 -21.36 -1.93 -0.80
N MET A 159 -21.65 -2.03 -2.09
CA MET A 159 -20.72 -2.58 -3.07
C MET A 159 -19.71 -1.54 -3.52
N GLY A 160 -18.46 -1.93 -3.56
CA GLY A 160 -17.35 -1.22 -4.16
C GLY A 160 -17.45 -1.21 -5.69
N THR A 161 -16.81 -0.22 -6.28
CA THR A 161 -16.67 -0.11 -7.74
C THR A 161 -15.22 -0.19 -8.20
N GLY A 162 -14.27 -0.20 -7.25
CA GLY A 162 -12.83 -0.09 -7.49
C GLY A 162 -12.42 1.24 -8.14
N ARG A 163 -13.29 2.26 -8.06
CA ARG A 163 -13.11 3.58 -8.70
C ARG A 163 -13.48 4.73 -7.76
N GLY A 164 -13.49 4.47 -6.45
CA GLY A 164 -13.75 5.46 -5.42
C GLY A 164 -15.24 5.74 -5.20
N SER A 165 -16.12 4.75 -5.45
CA SER A 165 -17.53 4.87 -5.08
C SER A 165 -18.06 3.60 -4.44
N LEU A 166 -18.96 3.79 -3.47
CA LEU A 166 -19.71 2.76 -2.75
C LEU A 166 -21.20 2.91 -3.05
N GLN A 167 -21.86 1.82 -3.39
CA GLN A 167 -23.28 1.81 -3.73
C GLN A 167 -24.05 0.93 -2.76
N TRP A 168 -25.07 1.48 -2.11
CA TRP A 168 -25.97 0.68 -1.28
C TRP A 168 -26.60 -0.45 -2.10
N ARG A 169 -26.57 -1.66 -1.54
CA ARG A 169 -27.13 -2.86 -2.15
C ARG A 169 -28.40 -3.30 -1.43
N GLU A 170 -28.27 -3.58 -0.13
CA GLU A 170 -29.35 -4.13 0.68
C GLU A 170 -29.13 -3.89 2.17
N ASP A 171 -30.22 -4.01 2.93
CA ASP A 171 -30.22 -4.11 4.39
C ASP A 171 -30.69 -5.52 4.77
N VAL A 172 -29.84 -6.29 5.44
CA VAL A 172 -30.11 -7.65 5.88
C VAL A 172 -30.64 -7.62 7.30
N TRP A 173 -31.90 -8.00 7.48
CA TRP A 173 -32.52 -8.07 8.81
C TRP A 173 -32.02 -9.27 9.61
N LEU A 174 -31.33 -8.99 10.73
CA LEU A 174 -30.83 -10.02 11.64
C LEU A 174 -31.67 -10.17 12.90
N GLY A 175 -32.37 -9.11 13.31
CA GLY A 175 -33.01 -9.08 14.63
C GLY A 175 -32.03 -8.90 15.79
N LEU A 176 -30.79 -8.47 15.53
CA LEU A 176 -29.69 -8.33 16.51
C LEU A 176 -29.02 -6.95 16.39
N MET A 177 -28.60 -6.37 17.51
CA MET A 177 -27.78 -5.15 17.53
C MET A 177 -26.31 -5.50 17.31
N VAL A 178 -25.84 -5.36 16.08
CA VAL A 178 -24.51 -5.78 15.65
C VAL A 178 -23.44 -4.96 16.37
N SER A 179 -22.41 -5.61 16.91
CA SER A 179 -21.29 -4.97 17.62
C SER A 179 -19.93 -5.27 17.01
N GLY A 180 -19.84 -6.28 16.14
CA GLY A 180 -18.63 -6.65 15.43
C GLY A 180 -18.94 -7.40 14.15
N LEU A 181 -18.05 -7.29 13.17
CA LEU A 181 -18.16 -7.92 11.85
C LEU A 181 -16.79 -8.49 11.44
N THR A 182 -16.80 -9.67 10.81
CA THR A 182 -15.62 -10.25 10.14
C THR A 182 -16.07 -10.98 8.88
N ALA A 183 -15.17 -11.18 7.91
CA ALA A 183 -15.44 -11.96 6.71
C ALA A 183 -14.37 -13.02 6.45
N GLY A 184 -14.74 -14.06 5.72
CA GLY A 184 -13.88 -15.17 5.37
C GLY A 184 -14.68 -16.31 4.73
N ASP A 185 -14.01 -17.25 4.07
CA ASP A 185 -14.68 -18.45 3.55
C ASP A 185 -14.96 -19.44 4.69
N PHE A 186 -16.15 -19.35 5.29
CA PHE A 186 -16.60 -20.20 6.39
C PHE A 186 -17.44 -21.39 5.90
N THR A 187 -17.74 -21.47 4.61
CA THR A 187 -18.54 -22.55 4.02
C THR A 187 -17.73 -23.47 3.12
N GLY A 188 -16.53 -23.06 2.72
CA GLY A 188 -15.61 -23.80 1.86
C GLY A 188 -15.97 -23.69 0.38
N ASP A 189 -16.78 -22.70 0.01
CA ASP A 189 -17.24 -22.50 -1.36
C ASP A 189 -16.36 -21.51 -2.15
N GLY A 190 -15.29 -21.02 -1.52
CA GLY A 190 -14.37 -20.05 -2.07
C GLY A 190 -14.85 -18.62 -2.03
N MET A 191 -16.05 -18.33 -1.48
CA MET A 191 -16.60 -16.98 -1.38
C MET A 191 -16.46 -16.41 0.04
N PRO A 192 -16.20 -15.10 0.21
CA PRO A 192 -16.15 -14.49 1.54
C PRO A 192 -17.55 -14.39 2.16
N ASP A 193 -17.81 -15.25 3.15
CA ASP A 193 -18.98 -15.18 4.02
C ASP A 193 -18.78 -14.11 5.10
N LEU A 194 -19.87 -13.68 5.75
CA LEU A 194 -19.83 -12.69 6.82
C LEU A 194 -20.25 -13.29 8.16
N VAL A 195 -19.53 -12.96 9.24
CA VAL A 195 -19.92 -13.30 10.62
C VAL A 195 -20.13 -12.02 11.42
N ALA A 196 -21.27 -11.95 12.10
CA ALA A 196 -21.64 -10.83 12.96
C ALA A 196 -21.79 -11.25 14.42
N SER A 197 -21.28 -10.43 15.33
CA SER A 197 -21.52 -10.53 16.77
C SER A 197 -22.58 -9.52 17.23
N ALA A 198 -23.33 -9.87 18.27
CA ALA A 198 -24.43 -9.06 18.79
C ALA A 198 -24.18 -8.56 20.20
N SER A 199 -24.41 -7.27 20.45
CA SER A 199 -24.27 -6.68 21.79
C SER A 199 -25.43 -6.97 22.74
N ASP A 200 -26.61 -7.25 22.19
CA ASP A 200 -27.87 -7.43 22.91
C ASP A 200 -28.26 -8.90 23.11
N ALA A 201 -27.49 -9.84 22.54
CA ALA A 201 -27.71 -11.27 22.68
C ALA A 201 -26.39 -12.05 22.64
N PRO A 202 -26.30 -13.22 23.29
CA PRO A 202 -25.14 -14.11 23.19
C PRO A 202 -25.15 -14.91 21.88
N LEU A 203 -25.35 -14.23 20.75
CA LEU A 203 -25.54 -14.83 19.43
C LEU A 203 -24.50 -14.31 18.43
N LEU A 204 -23.88 -15.25 17.71
CA LEU A 204 -23.19 -14.99 16.45
C LEU A 204 -24.13 -15.34 15.28
N ALA A 205 -24.06 -14.57 14.21
CA ALA A 205 -24.74 -14.86 12.96
C ALA A 205 -23.71 -15.08 11.84
N LEU A 206 -23.69 -16.26 11.21
CA LEU A 206 -22.97 -16.53 9.98
C LEU A 206 -23.92 -16.33 8.79
N LEU A 207 -23.52 -15.48 7.85
CA LEU A 207 -24.24 -15.13 6.64
C LEU A 207 -23.41 -15.59 5.43
N PRO A 208 -23.77 -16.74 4.82
CA PRO A 208 -23.09 -17.20 3.62
C PRO A 208 -23.23 -16.22 2.46
N SER A 209 -22.18 -15.99 1.69
CA SER A 209 -22.24 -15.14 0.49
C SER A 209 -22.83 -15.90 -0.70
N ASP A 210 -23.52 -15.20 -1.59
CA ASP A 210 -23.99 -15.74 -2.88
C ASP A 210 -22.95 -15.58 -4.01
N GLY A 211 -21.76 -15.05 -3.70
CA GLY A 211 -20.67 -14.77 -4.64
C GLY A 211 -20.98 -13.66 -5.66
N ARG A 212 -22.12 -12.98 -5.51
CA ARG A 212 -22.49 -11.80 -6.30
C ARG A 212 -22.63 -10.57 -5.42
N GLY A 213 -22.23 -10.66 -4.15
CA GLY A 213 -22.28 -9.63 -3.12
C GLY A 213 -23.57 -9.60 -2.28
N GLY A 214 -24.45 -10.60 -2.45
CA GLY A 214 -25.65 -10.77 -1.63
C GLY A 214 -25.40 -11.77 -0.50
N LEU A 215 -26.11 -11.61 0.61
CA LEU A 215 -26.00 -12.52 1.76
C LEU A 215 -27.19 -13.47 1.85
N GLY A 216 -26.91 -14.75 2.01
CA GLY A 216 -27.89 -15.81 2.22
C GLY A 216 -28.50 -15.80 3.62
N THR A 217 -29.33 -16.81 3.91
CA THR A 217 -30.00 -16.95 5.21
C THR A 217 -29.00 -17.08 6.36
N ALA A 218 -29.10 -16.18 7.34
CA ALA A 218 -28.27 -16.19 8.53
C ALA A 218 -28.42 -17.49 9.36
N ARG A 219 -27.30 -18.05 9.78
CA ARG A 219 -27.20 -19.18 10.72
C ARG A 219 -26.76 -18.65 12.08
N PHE A 220 -27.55 -18.90 13.11
CA PHE A 220 -27.28 -18.38 14.45
C PHE A 220 -26.58 -19.42 15.34
N PHE A 221 -25.55 -18.99 16.05
CA PHE A 221 -24.80 -19.79 17.02
C PHE A 221 -24.87 -19.13 18.39
N SER A 222 -25.32 -19.89 19.40
CA SER A 222 -25.43 -19.40 20.77
C SER A 222 -24.16 -19.68 21.56
N LEU A 223 -23.62 -18.63 22.17
CA LEU A 223 -22.45 -18.67 23.06
C LEU A 223 -22.84 -18.59 24.53
N ASN A 224 -24.08 -18.98 24.87
CA ASN A 224 -24.58 -18.89 26.23
C ASN A 224 -24.01 -20.00 27.14
N ALA A 225 -22.70 -19.98 27.39
CA ALA A 225 -22.02 -20.86 28.32
C ALA A 225 -22.57 -20.65 29.74
N GLY A 226 -23.46 -21.54 30.19
CA GLY A 226 -23.98 -21.56 31.56
C GLY A 226 -25.05 -20.49 31.88
N GLY A 227 -25.61 -19.77 30.91
CA GLY A 227 -26.69 -18.81 31.14
C GLY A 227 -26.25 -17.40 31.54
N THR A 228 -24.95 -17.10 31.48
CA THR A 228 -24.37 -15.89 32.08
C THR A 228 -23.82 -14.87 31.07
N VAL A 229 -23.73 -15.24 29.79
CA VAL A 229 -23.28 -14.33 28.72
C VAL A 229 -24.43 -13.41 28.33
N SER A 230 -24.22 -12.10 28.48
CA SER A 230 -25.24 -11.08 28.20
C SER A 230 -25.14 -10.47 26.80
N GLY A 231 -23.97 -10.57 26.16
CA GLY A 231 -23.74 -10.03 24.83
C GLY A 231 -22.31 -10.25 24.36
N LEU A 232 -22.08 -9.99 23.09
CA LEU A 232 -20.80 -10.15 22.39
C LEU A 232 -20.27 -8.78 21.92
N GLY A 233 -18.96 -8.69 21.76
CA GLY A 233 -18.26 -7.48 21.32
C GLY A 233 -17.46 -7.72 20.05
N ASP A 234 -16.25 -7.16 20.04
CA ASP A 234 -15.31 -7.27 18.92
C ASP A 234 -15.04 -8.72 18.52
N ILE A 235 -14.81 -8.93 17.22
CA ILE A 235 -14.71 -10.25 16.58
C ILE A 235 -13.59 -10.26 15.54
N ARG A 236 -12.79 -11.32 15.52
CA ARG A 236 -11.70 -11.53 14.55
C ARG A 236 -11.73 -12.96 14.03
N THR A 237 -11.10 -13.18 12.89
CA THR A 237 -10.96 -14.50 12.28
C THR A 237 -9.53 -14.80 11.90
N SER A 238 -9.14 -16.07 12.04
CA SER A 238 -7.87 -16.64 11.58
C SER A 238 -7.93 -18.16 11.72
N ASP A 239 -7.09 -18.90 10.99
CA ASP A 239 -6.83 -20.32 11.27
C ASP A 239 -5.93 -20.44 12.52
N LEU A 240 -6.50 -20.78 13.68
CA LEU A 240 -5.79 -20.86 14.97
C LEU A 240 -5.26 -22.27 15.27
N ASP A 241 -5.86 -23.32 14.69
CA ASP A 241 -5.44 -24.70 14.90
C ASP A 241 -4.65 -25.31 13.72
N GLY A 242 -4.49 -24.57 12.63
CA GLY A 242 -3.65 -24.93 11.49
C GLY A 242 -4.30 -25.96 10.56
N ASP A 243 -5.62 -26.11 10.62
CA ASP A 243 -6.38 -27.09 9.84
C ASP A 243 -6.81 -26.57 8.45
N GLY A 244 -6.52 -25.31 8.14
CA GLY A 244 -6.83 -24.63 6.89
C GLY A 244 -8.23 -24.00 6.86
N TRP A 245 -9.03 -24.12 7.92
CA TRP A 245 -10.30 -23.42 8.07
C TRP A 245 -10.17 -22.18 8.94
N LEU A 246 -11.00 -21.19 8.66
CA LEU A 246 -11.04 -19.98 9.46
C LEU A 246 -11.81 -20.20 10.76
N ASP A 247 -11.17 -19.90 11.88
CA ASP A 247 -11.77 -19.85 13.21
C ASP A 247 -12.26 -18.44 13.55
N VAL A 248 -13.09 -18.33 14.57
CA VAL A 248 -13.61 -17.05 15.07
C VAL A 248 -13.19 -16.84 16.52
N VAL A 249 -12.60 -15.68 16.82
CA VAL A 249 -12.36 -15.20 18.19
C VAL A 249 -13.33 -14.04 18.45
N VAL A 250 -14.15 -14.14 19.49
CA VAL A 250 -15.12 -13.10 19.85
C VAL A 250 -15.05 -12.75 21.33
N LEU A 251 -15.13 -11.46 21.63
CA LEU A 251 -15.29 -10.98 23.00
C LEU A 251 -16.69 -11.30 23.52
N TYR A 252 -16.79 -11.80 24.74
CA TYR A 252 -18.08 -12.01 25.40
C TYR A 252 -18.13 -11.28 26.75
N ARG A 253 -19.33 -10.80 27.09
CA ARG A 253 -19.61 -10.03 28.30
C ARG A 253 -20.51 -10.81 29.24
N GLY A 254 -20.22 -10.74 30.54
CA GLY A 254 -21.00 -11.38 31.59
C GLY A 254 -20.34 -11.22 32.96
N PRO A 255 -20.75 -11.97 33.98
CA PRO A 255 -20.08 -12.02 35.28
C PRO A 255 -18.60 -12.44 35.21
N GLN A 256 -18.24 -13.23 34.19
CA GLN A 256 -16.86 -13.62 33.87
C GLN A 256 -16.59 -13.29 32.40
N SER A 257 -16.34 -12.03 32.06
CA SER A 257 -16.02 -11.63 30.68
C SER A 257 -14.74 -12.29 30.16
N GLY A 258 -14.61 -12.38 28.84
CA GLY A 258 -13.42 -12.97 28.22
C GLY A 258 -13.54 -13.10 26.70
N ILE A 259 -12.89 -14.14 26.16
CA ILE A 259 -12.99 -14.53 24.75
C ILE A 259 -13.60 -15.92 24.59
N ALA A 260 -14.37 -16.08 23.54
CA ALA A 260 -14.79 -17.37 23.02
C ALA A 260 -14.11 -17.60 21.68
N ILE A 261 -13.52 -18.79 21.50
CA ILE A 261 -12.94 -19.25 20.25
C ILE A 261 -13.86 -20.30 19.67
N LEU A 262 -14.32 -20.10 18.44
CA LEU A 262 -15.13 -21.05 17.69
C LEU A 262 -14.28 -21.58 16.54
N TYR A 263 -13.97 -22.87 16.60
CA TYR A 263 -13.12 -23.49 15.59
C TYR A 263 -13.89 -23.85 14.33
N GLY A 264 -13.13 -23.81 13.24
CA GLY A 264 -13.49 -23.79 11.84
C GLY A 264 -14.70 -24.63 11.53
N PRO A 265 -15.69 -24.03 10.86
CA PRO A 265 -16.86 -24.77 10.46
C PRO A 265 -16.57 -25.63 9.22
N SER A 266 -16.50 -26.96 9.37
CA SER A 266 -16.72 -27.81 8.19
C SER A 266 -18.18 -27.61 7.73
N GLU A 267 -18.37 -27.15 6.48
CA GLU A 267 -19.67 -26.89 5.85
C GLU A 267 -20.55 -25.83 6.58
N GLY A 268 -19.94 -24.81 7.20
CA GLY A 268 -20.66 -23.71 7.85
C GLY A 268 -21.32 -24.07 9.19
N ARG A 269 -20.73 -25.01 9.95
CA ARG A 269 -21.09 -25.34 11.34
C ARG A 269 -19.87 -25.32 12.27
N PHE A 270 -19.80 -24.35 13.19
CA PHE A 270 -18.73 -24.31 14.20
C PHE A 270 -18.79 -25.56 15.09
N SER A 271 -17.70 -26.32 15.13
CA SER A 271 -17.67 -27.68 15.68
C SER A 271 -17.31 -27.73 17.17
N TYR A 272 -16.61 -26.70 17.67
CA TYR A 272 -16.15 -26.61 19.05
C TYR A 272 -16.05 -25.15 19.49
N SER A 273 -16.42 -24.86 20.75
CA SER A 273 -16.18 -23.55 21.37
C SER A 273 -15.35 -23.69 22.63
N GLN A 274 -14.31 -22.87 22.73
CA GLN A 274 -13.45 -22.76 23.90
C GLN A 274 -13.64 -21.39 24.54
N PHE A 275 -13.92 -21.35 25.83
CA PHE A 275 -14.08 -20.12 26.59
C PHE A 275 -12.82 -19.88 27.43
N LEU A 276 -12.21 -18.71 27.27
CA LEU A 276 -11.02 -18.29 28.01
C LEU A 276 -11.35 -16.97 28.72
N SER A 277 -11.31 -16.99 30.06
CA SER A 277 -11.50 -15.79 30.85
C SER A 277 -10.27 -14.89 30.75
N VAL A 278 -10.46 -13.65 30.29
CA VAL A 278 -9.41 -12.64 30.14
C VAL A 278 -9.96 -11.31 30.63
N GLY A 279 -9.36 -10.78 31.70
CA GLY A 279 -9.76 -9.48 32.26
C GLY A 279 -11.20 -9.41 32.78
N VAL A 280 -11.65 -8.19 33.07
CA VAL A 280 -12.99 -7.92 33.62
C VAL A 280 -13.88 -7.18 32.61
N ALA A 281 -13.30 -6.36 31.74
CA ALA A 281 -14.02 -5.60 30.71
C ALA A 281 -13.23 -5.58 29.38
N PRO A 282 -13.24 -6.68 28.61
CA PRO A 282 -12.55 -6.73 27.32
C PRO A 282 -13.24 -5.81 26.30
N GLU A 283 -12.44 -5.01 25.59
CA GLU A 283 -12.93 -3.97 24.67
C GLU A 283 -12.37 -4.09 23.24
N GLY A 284 -11.25 -4.77 23.04
CA GLY A 284 -10.67 -5.00 21.73
C GLY A 284 -9.88 -6.30 21.68
N VAL A 285 -9.86 -6.94 20.50
CA VAL A 285 -9.09 -8.17 20.26
C VAL A 285 -8.36 -8.10 18.91
N VAL A 286 -7.13 -8.61 18.89
CA VAL A 286 -6.37 -8.85 17.66
C VAL A 286 -5.77 -10.26 17.68
N VAL A 287 -5.62 -10.83 16.49
CA VAL A 287 -5.07 -12.18 16.27
C VAL A 287 -3.92 -12.04 15.28
N GLY A 288 -2.79 -12.68 15.55
CA GLY A 288 -1.57 -12.57 14.75
C GLY A 288 -0.49 -13.52 15.26
N ASP A 289 0.46 -13.88 14.42
CA ASP A 289 1.69 -14.58 14.85
C ASP A 289 2.66 -13.53 15.41
N PHE A 290 2.65 -13.32 16.74
CA PHE A 290 3.38 -12.22 17.37
C PHE A 290 4.85 -12.57 17.61
N ASP A 291 5.18 -13.85 17.74
CA ASP A 291 6.55 -14.34 17.98
C ASP A 291 7.20 -15.02 16.75
N GLN A 292 6.52 -15.01 15.61
CA GLN A 292 6.95 -15.59 14.33
C GLN A 292 7.16 -17.12 14.37
N ASP A 293 6.47 -17.82 15.26
CA ASP A 293 6.56 -19.27 15.38
C ASP A 293 5.63 -20.03 14.41
N LYS A 294 4.90 -19.30 13.56
CA LYS A 294 3.87 -19.74 12.61
C LYS A 294 2.58 -20.24 13.24
N ARG A 295 2.35 -19.95 14.52
CA ARG A 295 1.08 -20.18 15.21
C ARG A 295 0.46 -18.84 15.53
N MET A 296 -0.87 -18.83 15.55
CA MET A 296 -1.59 -17.60 15.83
C MET A 296 -1.71 -17.37 17.33
N ASP A 297 -1.37 -16.15 17.75
CA ASP A 297 -1.54 -15.62 19.09
C ASP A 297 -2.74 -14.69 19.17
N ILE A 298 -3.18 -14.39 20.40
CA ILE A 298 -4.32 -13.51 20.65
C ILE A 298 -3.93 -12.44 21.67
N ALA A 299 -4.21 -11.17 21.37
CA ALA A 299 -4.09 -10.07 22.32
C ALA A 299 -5.46 -9.44 22.60
N VAL A 300 -5.76 -9.17 23.88
CA VAL A 300 -7.05 -8.66 24.35
C VAL A 300 -6.85 -7.47 25.30
N ALA A 301 -7.45 -6.32 24.98
CA ALA A 301 -7.42 -5.14 25.84
C ALA A 301 -8.49 -5.23 26.93
N ASP A 302 -8.09 -5.15 28.20
CA ASP A 302 -8.96 -5.11 29.36
C ASP A 302 -9.06 -3.69 29.92
N ALA A 303 -10.17 -3.01 29.60
CA ALA A 303 -10.37 -1.62 29.95
C ALA A 303 -10.39 -1.38 31.47
N ALA A 304 -11.02 -2.27 32.23
CA ALA A 304 -11.14 -2.13 33.67
C ALA A 304 -9.82 -2.45 34.40
N GLY A 305 -9.06 -3.42 33.89
CA GLY A 305 -7.77 -3.83 34.44
C GLY A 305 -6.56 -3.00 33.98
N GLY A 306 -6.73 -2.13 32.97
CA GLY A 306 -5.66 -1.25 32.49
C GLY A 306 -4.51 -2.00 31.80
N SER A 307 -4.79 -3.18 31.25
CA SER A 307 -3.78 -4.09 30.70
C SER A 307 -4.21 -4.70 29.36
N VAL A 308 -3.24 -5.17 28.58
CA VAL A 308 -3.46 -6.08 27.45
C VAL A 308 -3.02 -7.48 27.89
N PHE A 309 -3.89 -8.47 27.70
CA PHE A 309 -3.57 -9.88 27.89
C PHE A 309 -3.13 -10.48 26.56
N VAL A 310 -2.01 -11.20 26.54
CA VAL A 310 -1.51 -11.94 25.38
C VAL A 310 -1.56 -13.44 25.68
N LEU A 311 -2.12 -14.20 24.75
CA LEU A 311 -2.27 -15.64 24.79
C LEU A 311 -1.45 -16.23 23.65
N TRP A 312 -0.35 -16.88 24.01
CA TRP A 312 0.58 -17.47 23.05
C TRP A 312 0.06 -18.81 22.51
N GLY A 313 0.02 -18.96 21.20
CA GLY A 313 -0.41 -20.15 20.48
C GLY A 313 0.55 -21.31 20.71
N ARG A 314 0.01 -22.51 21.00
CA ARG A 314 0.79 -23.75 21.14
C ARG A 314 0.47 -24.78 20.06
N GLY A 315 -0.40 -24.44 19.12
CA GLY A 315 -0.95 -25.35 18.11
C GLY A 315 -2.03 -26.25 18.70
N ASP A 316 -2.74 -26.96 17.83
CA ASP A 316 -3.77 -27.95 18.20
C ASP A 316 -4.77 -27.42 19.25
N ARG A 317 -5.29 -26.20 19.05
CA ARG A 317 -6.27 -25.51 19.93
C ARG A 317 -5.76 -25.13 21.33
N GLY A 318 -4.45 -25.23 21.55
CA GLY A 318 -3.79 -24.92 22.82
C GLY A 318 -3.27 -23.50 22.89
N PHE A 319 -3.50 -22.83 24.03
CA PHE A 319 -2.88 -21.53 24.37
C PHE A 319 -2.09 -21.64 25.67
N ALA A 320 -1.00 -20.88 25.77
CA ALA A 320 -0.31 -20.65 27.03
C ALA A 320 -1.22 -19.87 28.02
N PRO A 321 -0.96 -19.96 29.34
CA PRO A 321 -1.60 -19.06 30.29
C PRO A 321 -1.43 -17.59 29.88
N PRO A 322 -2.49 -16.76 29.96
CA PRO A 322 -2.41 -15.36 29.53
C PRO A 322 -1.34 -14.58 30.30
N VAL A 323 -0.57 -13.77 29.58
CA VAL A 323 0.42 -12.83 30.13
C VAL A 323 -0.13 -11.41 30.02
N SER A 324 -0.06 -10.62 31.09
CA SER A 324 -0.59 -9.25 31.10
C SER A 324 0.51 -8.19 30.96
N PHE A 325 0.29 -7.20 30.10
CA PHE A 325 1.14 -6.04 29.90
C PHE A 325 0.37 -4.76 30.20
N HIS A 326 0.96 -3.83 30.96
CA HIS A 326 0.26 -2.60 31.32
C HIS A 326 0.13 -1.66 30.12
N ALA A 327 -1.08 -1.16 29.86
CA ALA A 327 -1.38 -0.29 28.72
C ALA A 327 -2.07 1.03 29.12
N GLY A 328 -2.03 1.38 30.41
CA GLY A 328 -2.59 2.64 30.93
C GLY A 328 -4.02 2.51 31.46
N THR A 329 -4.82 3.57 31.35
CA THR A 329 -6.17 3.62 31.90
C THR A 329 -7.25 3.53 30.82
N LEU A 330 -8.17 2.57 30.96
CA LEU A 330 -9.19 2.28 29.95
C LEU A 330 -8.60 1.99 28.55
N PRO A 331 -7.67 1.01 28.40
CA PRO A 331 -7.26 0.54 27.09
C PRO A 331 -8.47 0.01 26.31
N GLY A 332 -8.55 0.36 25.04
CA GLY A 332 -9.67 0.06 24.15
C GLY A 332 -9.20 -0.68 22.89
N PRO A 333 -9.61 -0.24 21.69
CA PRO A 333 -9.21 -0.87 20.44
C PRO A 333 -7.69 -0.97 20.27
N LEU A 334 -7.30 -2.07 19.62
CA LEU A 334 -5.93 -2.47 19.36
C LEU A 334 -5.70 -2.58 17.84
N ALA A 335 -4.51 -2.25 17.38
CA ALA A 335 -4.04 -2.58 16.03
C ALA A 335 -2.70 -3.34 16.12
N LEU A 336 -2.51 -4.29 15.21
CA LEU A 336 -1.30 -5.07 15.07
C LEU A 336 -0.52 -4.57 13.84
N ALA A 337 0.75 -4.24 14.00
CA ALA A 337 1.62 -3.81 12.90
C ALA A 337 3.08 -3.85 13.28
N ASN A 338 3.98 -3.97 12.32
CA ASN A 338 5.41 -3.80 12.55
C ASN A 338 5.75 -2.29 12.49
N LEU A 339 5.77 -1.61 13.63
CA LEU A 339 5.90 -0.15 13.75
C LEU A 339 7.35 0.30 13.97
N ASN A 340 8.19 -0.58 14.50
CA ASN A 340 9.60 -0.30 14.80
C ASN A 340 10.58 -0.94 13.79
N ASN A 341 10.07 -1.75 12.85
CA ASN A 341 10.81 -2.47 11.83
C ASN A 341 11.80 -3.50 12.36
N ASP A 342 11.46 -4.22 13.43
CA ASP A 342 12.28 -5.32 13.94
C ASP A 342 11.83 -6.70 13.39
N GLY A 343 10.79 -6.71 12.56
CA GLY A 343 10.21 -7.90 11.94
C GLY A 343 9.07 -8.48 12.76
N TYR A 344 9.00 -8.19 14.06
CA TYR A 344 7.95 -8.67 14.95
C TYR A 344 6.76 -7.70 14.94
N PRO A 345 5.52 -8.21 15.01
CA PRO A 345 4.36 -7.35 15.20
C PRO A 345 4.38 -6.62 16.55
N ASP A 346 4.17 -5.31 16.51
CA ASP A 346 3.91 -4.44 17.65
C ASP A 346 2.39 -4.30 17.88
N LEU A 347 1.99 -4.01 19.13
CA LEU A 347 0.60 -3.74 19.50
C LEU A 347 0.40 -2.25 19.78
N ALA A 348 -0.37 -1.57 18.94
CA ALA A 348 -0.82 -0.21 19.19
C ALA A 348 -2.18 -0.21 19.90
N VAL A 349 -2.21 0.37 21.10
CA VAL A 349 -3.38 0.40 22.00
C VAL A 349 -3.90 1.81 22.14
N LEU A 350 -5.20 2.00 21.93
CA LEU A 350 -5.85 3.26 22.28
C LEU A 350 -6.15 3.30 23.78
N GLU A 351 -5.54 4.23 24.48
CA GLU A 351 -5.76 4.51 25.89
C GLU A 351 -6.67 5.73 26.00
N ARG A 352 -7.90 5.53 26.49
CA ARG A 352 -8.94 6.56 26.49
C ARG A 352 -8.95 7.41 27.76
N GLY A 353 -8.37 6.93 28.85
CA GLY A 353 -8.40 7.62 30.13
C GLY A 353 -7.52 8.87 30.16
N SER A 354 -6.37 8.83 29.49
CA SER A 354 -5.40 9.93 29.40
C SER A 354 -5.18 10.43 27.97
N ASN A 355 -6.01 9.98 27.01
CA ASN A 355 -5.91 10.31 25.59
C ASN A 355 -4.53 9.95 25.03
N ARG A 356 -4.19 8.66 24.99
CA ARG A 356 -2.89 8.20 24.47
C ARG A 356 -3.02 7.08 23.45
N ILE A 357 -1.97 6.94 22.65
CA ILE A 357 -1.65 5.72 21.92
C ILE A 357 -0.47 5.08 22.66
N VAL A 358 -0.63 3.85 23.15
CA VAL A 358 0.43 3.07 23.78
C VAL A 358 0.86 1.98 22.82
N VAL A 359 2.12 1.99 22.40
CA VAL A 359 2.70 0.95 21.56
C VAL A 359 3.48 -0.01 22.45
N LEU A 360 3.02 -1.25 22.56
CA LEU A 360 3.78 -2.35 23.17
C LEU A 360 4.64 -2.97 22.07
N LEU A 361 5.96 -3.01 22.29
CA LEU A 361 6.90 -3.43 21.26
C LEU A 361 7.05 -4.95 21.19
N GLY A 362 6.95 -5.52 20.00
CA GLY A 362 7.20 -6.94 19.73
C GLY A 362 8.67 -7.34 19.93
N GLY A 363 8.98 -8.62 19.77
CA GLY A 363 10.37 -9.08 19.73
C GLY A 363 10.57 -10.57 20.06
N ALA A 364 11.69 -11.12 19.60
CA ALA A 364 12.07 -12.53 19.78
C ALA A 364 12.20 -12.98 21.26
N SER A 365 12.50 -12.04 22.16
CA SER A 365 12.67 -12.28 23.59
C SER A 365 12.15 -11.07 24.36
N GLU A 366 11.31 -11.28 25.37
CA GLU A 366 10.64 -10.21 26.14
C GLU A 366 9.63 -9.37 25.31
N ALA A 367 8.94 -9.98 24.34
CA ALA A 367 7.86 -9.34 23.59
C ALA A 367 6.88 -8.61 24.52
N PHE A 368 6.53 -7.38 24.15
CA PHE A 368 5.60 -6.47 24.81
C PHE A 368 6.01 -6.00 26.22
N ALA A 369 7.19 -6.37 26.72
CA ALA A 369 7.71 -5.87 28.00
C ALA A 369 8.12 -4.40 27.96
N ARG A 370 8.35 -3.86 26.75
CA ARG A 370 8.64 -2.44 26.51
C ARG A 370 7.44 -1.76 25.87
N SER A 371 7.24 -0.50 26.22
CA SER A 371 6.20 0.32 25.63
C SER A 371 6.64 1.76 25.41
N VAL A 372 6.07 2.39 24.40
CA VAL A 372 6.18 3.82 24.12
C VAL A 372 4.77 4.41 24.09
N SER A 373 4.59 5.62 24.60
CA SER A 373 3.27 6.25 24.64
C SER A 373 3.29 7.64 24.00
N TYR A 374 2.19 7.99 23.35
CA TYR A 374 2.02 9.25 22.64
C TYR A 374 0.71 9.90 23.01
N ASP A 375 0.74 11.18 23.39
CA ASP A 375 -0.46 11.93 23.73
C ASP A 375 -1.25 12.29 22.46
N VAL A 376 -2.57 12.15 22.51
CA VAL A 376 -3.50 12.66 21.50
C VAL A 376 -4.34 13.79 22.10
N ASP A 377 -4.69 14.75 21.27
CA ASP A 377 -5.35 16.01 21.66
C ASP A 377 -6.84 15.87 22.01
N SER A 378 -7.45 14.70 21.76
CA SER A 378 -8.79 14.36 22.21
C SER A 378 -8.95 12.83 22.32
N PRO A 379 -10.01 12.33 22.99
CA PRO A 379 -10.20 10.90 23.20
C PRO A 379 -10.17 10.10 21.88
N PRO A 380 -9.25 9.12 21.76
CA PRO A 380 -9.20 8.27 20.58
C PRO A 380 -10.33 7.23 20.64
N VAL A 381 -10.88 6.90 19.47
CA VAL A 381 -12.05 6.02 19.34
C VAL A 381 -11.73 4.73 18.60
N ALA A 382 -11.07 4.82 17.45
CA ALA A 382 -10.73 3.69 16.60
C ALA A 382 -9.33 3.85 16.02
N ILE A 383 -8.64 2.73 15.82
CA ILE A 383 -7.28 2.67 15.29
C ILE A 383 -7.22 1.59 14.21
N VAL A 384 -6.47 1.85 13.16
CA VAL A 384 -6.06 0.84 12.18
C VAL A 384 -4.58 1.01 11.87
N ALA A 385 -3.98 -0.08 11.40
CA ALA A 385 -2.60 -0.06 10.92
C ALA A 385 -2.55 -0.55 9.47
N GLY A 386 -1.68 0.05 8.67
CA GLY A 386 -1.45 -0.37 7.29
C GLY A 386 -0.45 0.51 6.57
N ARG A 387 0.01 0.09 5.41
CA ARG A 387 0.96 0.86 4.60
C ARG A 387 0.26 1.99 3.85
N PHE A 388 0.11 3.15 4.48
CA PHE A 388 -0.46 4.36 3.86
C PHE A 388 0.60 5.19 3.11
N ARG A 389 1.88 4.83 3.24
CA ARG A 389 3.01 5.46 2.56
C ARG A 389 3.87 4.50 1.75
N LYS A 390 4.25 4.95 0.54
CA LYS A 390 5.09 4.24 -0.43
C LYS A 390 6.47 3.84 0.09
N ASN A 391 6.99 4.58 1.07
CA ASN A 391 8.34 4.42 1.58
C ASN A 391 8.35 4.14 3.10
N ALA A 392 7.29 3.56 3.69
CA ALA A 392 7.23 3.40 5.15
C ALA A 392 6.85 1.99 5.59
N LEU A 393 7.05 1.76 6.90
CA LEU A 393 6.42 0.70 7.67
C LEU A 393 4.89 0.84 7.65
N ASP A 394 4.20 -0.09 8.30
CA ASP A 394 2.80 0.11 8.60
C ASP A 394 2.64 1.40 9.42
N ASP A 395 1.80 2.30 8.94
CA ASP A 395 1.44 3.53 9.63
C ASP A 395 0.20 3.25 10.49
N LEU A 396 0.07 3.99 11.60
CA LEU A 396 -1.17 4.01 12.38
C LEU A 396 -2.06 5.16 11.91
N VAL A 397 -3.36 4.88 11.76
CA VAL A 397 -4.40 5.89 11.59
C VAL A 397 -5.35 5.81 12.77
N VAL A 398 -5.62 6.94 13.40
CA VAL A 398 -6.49 7.04 14.58
C VAL A 398 -7.63 8.03 14.34
N ALA A 399 -8.86 7.59 14.64
CA ALA A 399 -10.05 8.43 14.73
C ALA A 399 -10.26 8.94 16.16
N LYS A 400 -10.59 10.22 16.31
CA LYS A 400 -10.73 10.91 17.61
C LYS A 400 -12.01 11.74 17.70
N GLN A 401 -12.54 11.94 18.91
CA GLN A 401 -13.84 12.60 19.12
C GLN A 401 -13.87 14.10 18.73
N GLY A 402 -12.72 14.79 18.70
CA GLY A 402 -12.61 16.25 18.50
C GLY A 402 -12.81 16.79 17.08
N GLY A 403 -13.25 15.99 16.10
CA GLY A 403 -13.63 16.48 14.76
C GLY A 403 -12.51 16.55 13.71
N ALA A 404 -11.32 16.01 13.95
CA ALA A 404 -10.35 15.76 12.88
C ALA A 404 -9.80 14.34 13.05
N THR A 405 -9.95 13.46 12.06
CA THR A 405 -9.31 12.14 12.08
C THR A 405 -7.88 12.25 11.55
N VAL A 406 -7.03 11.29 11.96
CA VAL A 406 -5.65 11.02 11.53
C VAL A 406 -4.56 11.71 12.35
N ALA A 407 -3.95 10.95 13.25
CA ALA A 407 -2.54 11.11 13.59
C ALA A 407 -1.76 9.96 12.93
N ILE A 408 -0.82 10.29 12.05
CA ILE A 408 0.05 9.33 11.34
C ILE A 408 1.31 9.11 12.16
N ALA A 409 1.60 7.87 12.49
CA ALA A 409 2.87 7.51 13.12
C ALA A 409 3.97 7.25 12.10
N LEU A 410 5.16 7.80 12.38
CA LEU A 410 6.35 7.71 11.56
C LEU A 410 7.31 6.66 12.11
N ASN A 411 7.87 5.89 11.20
CA ASN A 411 9.31 5.79 11.05
C ASN A 411 9.58 6.00 9.57
N ALA A 412 10.36 7.01 9.22
CA ALA A 412 11.05 6.92 7.94
C ALA A 412 11.97 5.70 8.04
N PRO A 413 11.97 4.79 7.06
CA PRO A 413 12.96 3.72 7.02
C PRO A 413 14.35 4.34 7.17
N PRO A 414 15.30 3.63 7.79
CA PRO A 414 16.67 4.12 7.89
C PRO A 414 17.13 4.58 6.50
N THR A 415 17.50 5.86 6.40
CA THR A 415 17.98 6.40 5.13
C THR A 415 19.50 6.25 5.10
N ILE A 416 19.99 5.37 4.23
CA ILE A 416 21.40 5.26 3.91
C ILE A 416 21.67 6.26 2.79
N VAL A 417 22.44 7.30 3.08
CA VAL A 417 22.67 8.40 2.12
C VAL A 417 23.96 8.15 1.36
N VAL A 418 23.85 7.95 0.05
CA VAL A 418 24.97 7.92 -0.88
C VAL A 418 25.52 9.34 -1.03
N THR A 419 26.80 9.51 -0.74
CA THR A 419 27.49 10.81 -0.68
C THR A 419 28.67 10.92 -1.64
N THR A 420 28.99 9.88 -2.40
CA THR A 420 30.01 9.89 -3.46
C THR A 420 29.55 9.18 -4.74
N THR A 421 30.00 9.70 -5.88
CA THR A 421 29.83 9.07 -7.21
C THR A 421 30.82 7.93 -7.45
N ALA A 422 31.84 7.78 -6.59
CA ALA A 422 32.78 6.68 -6.69
C ALA A 422 32.12 5.34 -6.35
N ASP A 423 32.27 4.33 -7.20
CA ASP A 423 31.99 2.93 -6.85
C ASP A 423 33.21 2.31 -6.17
N ALA A 424 33.17 2.21 -4.85
CA ALA A 424 34.27 1.78 -4.02
C ALA A 424 33.78 1.08 -2.74
N VAL A 425 34.69 0.37 -2.08
CA VAL A 425 34.49 -0.08 -0.70
C VAL A 425 35.69 0.41 0.10
N ARG A 426 35.56 1.55 0.78
CA ARG A 426 36.67 2.20 1.52
C ARG A 426 36.12 2.90 2.74
N GLN A 427 36.89 2.87 3.83
CA GLN A 427 36.59 3.66 5.01
C GLN A 427 37.20 5.07 4.88
N ASP A 428 36.51 5.96 4.18
CA ASP A 428 36.94 7.32 3.86
C ASP A 428 35.98 8.44 4.34
N GLY A 429 34.94 8.06 5.08
CA GLY A 429 33.92 8.96 5.60
C GLY A 429 32.86 9.34 4.55
N ARG A 430 32.84 8.66 3.40
CA ARG A 430 31.83 8.82 2.34
C ARG A 430 31.18 7.46 2.07
N VAL A 431 30.00 7.52 1.46
CA VAL A 431 29.17 6.34 1.21
C VAL A 431 28.92 6.24 -0.29
N SER A 432 29.44 5.19 -0.91
CA SER A 432 29.12 4.80 -2.28
C SER A 432 27.77 4.07 -2.35
N LEU A 433 27.21 3.97 -3.55
CA LEU A 433 26.00 3.16 -3.78
C LEU A 433 26.23 1.67 -3.44
N ARG A 434 27.42 1.14 -3.72
CA ARG A 434 27.77 -0.26 -3.40
C ARG A 434 27.75 -0.51 -1.90
N GLU A 435 28.37 0.37 -1.12
CA GLU A 435 28.35 0.29 0.35
C GLU A 435 26.94 0.43 0.90
N ALA A 436 26.14 1.33 0.32
CA ALA A 436 24.74 1.50 0.71
C ALA A 436 23.90 0.24 0.45
N ILE A 437 24.06 -0.40 -0.70
CA ILE A 437 23.37 -1.68 -1.01
C ILE A 437 23.83 -2.78 -0.05
N LEU A 438 25.13 -2.91 0.20
CA LEU A 438 25.65 -3.91 1.15
C LEU A 438 25.10 -3.70 2.56
N ALA A 439 25.05 -2.44 3.01
CA ALA A 439 24.45 -2.09 4.29
C ALA A 439 22.95 -2.39 4.33
N ALA A 440 22.19 -2.05 3.28
CA ALA A 440 20.77 -2.37 3.17
C ALA A 440 20.50 -3.88 3.16
N ASN A 441 21.44 -4.68 2.66
CA ASN A 441 21.40 -6.13 2.75
C ASN A 441 21.80 -6.68 4.14
N GLY A 442 21.91 -5.83 5.17
CA GLY A 442 22.36 -6.19 6.52
C GLY A 442 23.86 -6.48 6.65
N ASN A 443 24.67 -6.18 5.63
CA ASN A 443 26.10 -6.52 5.57
C ASN A 443 27.00 -5.28 5.32
N PRO A 444 27.03 -4.29 6.24
CA PRO A 444 27.83 -3.09 6.05
C PRO A 444 29.33 -3.44 5.91
N PRO A 445 30.01 -3.01 4.84
CA PRO A 445 31.39 -3.41 4.59
C PRO A 445 32.43 -2.63 5.42
N ASN A 446 32.02 -1.51 6.01
CA ASN A 446 32.86 -0.65 6.86
C ASN A 446 31.97 0.22 7.77
N SER A 447 32.58 1.12 8.55
CA SER A 447 31.88 1.97 9.51
C SER A 447 31.26 3.24 8.92
N ASP A 448 31.45 3.52 7.62
CA ASP A 448 30.95 4.75 7.00
C ASP A 448 29.45 4.67 6.73
N VAL A 449 28.95 3.44 6.60
CA VAL A 449 27.53 3.12 6.54
C VAL A 449 27.07 2.52 7.87
N PRO A 450 25.90 2.91 8.39
CA PRO A 450 25.29 2.19 9.50
C PRO A 450 25.00 0.75 9.08
N SER A 451 25.03 -0.19 10.03
CA SER A 451 24.45 -1.51 9.78
C SER A 451 22.97 -1.33 9.45
N GLY A 452 22.56 -1.70 8.23
CA GLY A 452 21.15 -1.87 7.91
C GLY A 452 20.54 -2.90 8.84
N ARG A 453 19.23 -2.79 9.06
CA ARG A 453 18.51 -3.78 9.86
C ARG A 453 18.15 -4.90 8.89
N GLY A 454 18.74 -6.08 9.03
CA GLY A 454 18.32 -7.22 8.22
C GLY A 454 16.81 -7.48 8.37
N ASN A 455 16.13 -7.77 7.26
CA ASN A 455 14.67 -8.00 7.14
C ASN A 455 13.80 -6.74 7.33
N ALA A 456 14.30 -5.57 6.97
CA ALA A 456 13.66 -4.29 7.25
C ALA A 456 13.76 -3.34 6.04
N PRO A 457 12.69 -2.59 5.64
CA PRO A 457 12.80 -1.62 4.56
C PRO A 457 13.85 -0.54 4.86
N ASP A 458 14.84 -0.42 3.97
CA ASP A 458 15.83 0.65 3.97
C ASP A 458 15.59 1.60 2.78
N VAL A 459 15.87 2.89 2.96
CA VAL A 459 15.90 3.84 1.83
C VAL A 459 17.34 4.18 1.52
N ILE A 460 17.80 3.82 0.33
CA ILE A 460 19.05 4.32 -0.25
C ILE A 460 18.72 5.62 -0.98
N GLY A 461 19.04 6.74 -0.33
CA GLY A 461 18.93 8.08 -0.89
C GLY A 461 20.28 8.61 -1.36
N PHE A 462 20.26 9.74 -2.06
CA PHE A 462 21.44 10.44 -2.57
C PHE A 462 21.52 11.87 -2.02
N ASP A 463 22.71 12.26 -1.58
CA ASP A 463 23.11 13.64 -1.31
C ASP A 463 24.54 13.90 -1.81
N LEU A 464 24.73 13.72 -3.11
CA LEU A 464 25.99 13.88 -3.80
C LEU A 464 26.37 15.38 -3.89
N PRO A 465 27.63 15.74 -3.62
CA PRO A 465 28.06 17.14 -3.64
C PRO A 465 28.15 17.66 -5.08
N ASP A 466 27.71 18.90 -5.31
CA ASP A 466 27.72 19.54 -6.64
C ASP A 466 29.10 19.54 -7.33
N ALA A 467 30.19 19.42 -6.58
CA ALA A 467 31.55 19.28 -7.11
C ALA A 467 31.74 18.01 -7.97
N GLU A 468 30.92 16.98 -7.77
CA GLU A 468 30.94 15.73 -8.57
C GLU A 468 29.94 15.75 -9.72
N LYS A 469 29.19 16.84 -9.88
CA LYS A 469 28.24 17.01 -10.96
C LYS A 469 28.98 17.27 -12.27
N SER A 470 28.68 16.47 -13.28
CA SER A 470 29.24 16.60 -14.63
C SER A 470 28.12 16.64 -15.65
N GLY A 471 28.10 17.68 -16.49
CA GLY A 471 27.06 17.83 -17.52
C GLY A 471 25.64 17.98 -16.95
N GLY A 472 25.49 18.47 -15.71
CA GLY A 472 24.19 18.63 -15.05
C GLY A 472 23.68 17.40 -14.32
N VAL A 473 24.44 16.30 -14.30
CA VAL A 473 24.07 15.02 -13.67
C VAL A 473 25.20 14.48 -12.79
N PHE A 474 24.88 13.50 -11.95
CA PHE A 474 25.85 12.77 -11.14
C PHE A 474 26.04 11.37 -11.73
N VAL A 475 27.27 11.01 -12.09
CA VAL A 475 27.55 9.77 -12.81
C VAL A 475 28.31 8.81 -11.90
N ILE A 476 27.65 7.73 -11.48
CA ILE A 476 28.23 6.60 -10.77
C ILE A 476 28.69 5.58 -11.82
N ARG A 477 30.01 5.54 -12.07
CA ARG A 477 30.60 4.54 -12.97
C ARG A 477 30.87 3.26 -12.19
N VAL A 478 30.27 2.15 -12.60
CA VAL A 478 30.48 0.85 -11.94
C VAL A 478 31.90 0.36 -12.22
N ASN A 479 32.60 0.01 -11.14
CA ASN A 479 34.01 -0.35 -11.17
C ASN A 479 34.18 -1.83 -11.61
N PRO A 480 34.81 -2.11 -12.76
CA PRO A 480 35.02 -3.49 -13.21
C PRO A 480 35.86 -4.35 -12.27
N GLU A 481 36.76 -3.75 -11.48
CA GLU A 481 37.62 -4.49 -10.56
C GLU A 481 36.85 -5.04 -9.36
N LEU A 482 35.70 -4.43 -9.02
CA LEU A 482 34.82 -4.87 -7.93
C LEU A 482 33.68 -5.77 -8.43
N GLY A 483 33.55 -5.95 -9.75
CA GLY A 483 32.46 -6.69 -10.36
C GLY A 483 31.11 -5.94 -10.32
N PRO A 484 29.99 -6.64 -10.58
CA PRO A 484 28.66 -6.04 -10.59
C PRO A 484 28.32 -5.39 -9.26
N LEU A 485 27.40 -4.41 -9.27
CA LEU A 485 26.80 -3.93 -8.03
C LEU A 485 26.14 -5.12 -7.29
N PRO A 486 26.19 -5.16 -5.95
CA PRO A 486 25.57 -6.24 -5.19
C PRO A 486 24.05 -6.29 -5.47
N PRO A 487 23.44 -7.49 -5.50
CA PRO A 487 22.00 -7.62 -5.65
C PRO A 487 21.27 -7.11 -4.40
N LEU A 488 20.03 -6.64 -4.54
CA LEU A 488 19.12 -6.45 -3.41
C LEU A 488 18.65 -7.82 -2.94
N THR A 489 19.05 -8.21 -1.74
CA THR A 489 18.73 -9.51 -1.13
C THR A 489 17.87 -9.37 0.12
N ASP A 490 17.80 -8.18 0.69
CA ASP A 490 16.86 -7.86 1.77
C ASP A 490 15.60 -7.21 1.20
N GLY A 491 14.44 -7.59 1.72
CA GLY A 491 13.14 -7.14 1.21
C GLY A 491 12.81 -5.71 1.65
N GLY A 492 12.08 -4.97 0.82
CA GLY A 492 11.63 -3.61 1.17
C GLY A 492 12.62 -2.49 0.88
N THR A 493 13.78 -2.77 0.25
CA THR A 493 14.78 -1.73 -0.03
C THR A 493 14.29 -0.78 -1.14
N THR A 494 14.32 0.52 -0.86
CA THR A 494 14.01 1.57 -1.83
C THR A 494 15.28 2.31 -2.24
N ILE A 495 15.67 2.23 -3.52
CA ILE A 495 16.70 3.09 -4.10
C ILE A 495 16.00 4.29 -4.75
N ASP A 496 16.15 5.47 -4.16
CA ASP A 496 15.41 6.68 -4.54
C ASP A 496 16.33 7.79 -5.05
N GLY A 497 16.52 7.84 -6.37
CA GLY A 497 17.27 8.92 -7.03
C GLY A 497 16.63 10.30 -6.92
N THR A 498 15.34 10.38 -6.55
CA THR A 498 14.61 11.65 -6.45
C THR A 498 14.99 12.46 -5.22
N THR A 499 15.66 11.84 -4.23
CA THR A 499 16.13 12.53 -3.03
C THR A 499 17.31 13.47 -3.30
N GLN A 500 18.01 13.29 -4.43
CA GLN A 500 19.17 14.11 -4.77
C GLN A 500 18.77 15.58 -4.93
N ARG A 501 19.52 16.47 -4.28
CA ARG A 501 19.35 17.93 -4.44
C ARG A 501 19.47 18.34 -5.90
N GLY A 502 18.50 19.12 -6.37
CA GLY A 502 18.41 19.57 -7.76
C GLY A 502 17.61 18.66 -8.68
N PHE A 503 17.01 17.56 -8.18
CA PHE A 503 16.00 16.81 -8.92
C PHE A 503 14.79 17.70 -9.21
N ALA A 504 14.36 17.73 -10.47
CA ALA A 504 13.26 18.58 -10.94
C ALA A 504 12.32 17.81 -11.89
N GLY A 505 12.02 16.54 -11.55
CA GLY A 505 11.12 15.68 -12.32
C GLY A 505 11.80 14.82 -13.39
N THR A 506 13.09 15.04 -13.67
CA THR A 506 13.91 14.18 -14.53
C THR A 506 15.05 13.54 -13.74
N PRO A 507 15.36 12.24 -13.95
CA PRO A 507 16.48 11.59 -13.29
C PRO A 507 17.82 12.33 -13.48
N ILE A 508 18.56 12.51 -12.39
CA ILE A 508 19.90 13.16 -12.40
C ILE A 508 21.00 12.27 -11.82
N ILE A 509 20.65 11.10 -11.29
CA ILE A 509 21.60 10.06 -10.87
C ILE A 509 21.75 9.06 -12.01
N VAL A 510 22.97 8.90 -12.53
CA VAL A 510 23.28 8.03 -13.65
C VAL A 510 24.15 6.86 -13.18
N LEU A 511 23.62 5.65 -13.28
CA LEU A 511 24.39 4.41 -13.19
C LEU A 511 24.93 4.11 -14.59
N ASP A 512 26.25 4.24 -14.76
CA ASP A 512 26.94 4.06 -16.04
C ASP A 512 27.75 2.76 -16.02
N GLY A 513 27.29 1.78 -16.81
CA GLY A 513 27.90 0.47 -16.97
C GLY A 513 29.00 0.38 -18.02
N SER A 514 29.40 1.49 -18.66
CA SER A 514 30.32 1.48 -19.81
C SER A 514 31.69 0.82 -19.58
N GLN A 515 32.07 0.62 -18.31
CA GLN A 515 33.30 -0.07 -17.92
C GLN A 515 33.05 -1.38 -17.17
N ALA A 516 31.80 -1.74 -16.87
CA ALA A 516 31.44 -2.85 -15.97
C ALA A 516 31.51 -4.24 -16.63
N GLY A 517 31.72 -4.31 -17.95
CA GLY A 517 31.67 -5.56 -18.71
C GLY A 517 30.23 -6.07 -18.92
N ALA A 518 30.09 -7.38 -19.13
CA ALA A 518 28.81 -8.04 -19.41
C ALA A 518 28.05 -8.37 -18.12
N VAL A 519 27.67 -7.34 -17.38
CA VAL A 519 26.91 -7.44 -16.13
C VAL A 519 25.63 -6.63 -16.19
N ASP A 520 24.66 -6.97 -15.33
CA ASP A 520 23.43 -6.20 -15.16
C ASP A 520 23.70 -4.90 -14.38
N GLY A 521 22.88 -3.87 -14.61
CA GLY A 521 22.98 -2.61 -13.88
C GLY A 521 22.57 -2.73 -12.42
N LEU A 522 21.37 -3.26 -12.17
CA LEU A 522 20.87 -3.61 -10.83
C LEU A 522 20.23 -4.99 -10.87
N THR A 523 20.45 -5.79 -9.82
CA THR A 523 19.77 -7.08 -9.64
C THR A 523 18.90 -7.02 -8.38
N ILE A 524 17.63 -7.42 -8.50
CA ILE A 524 16.66 -7.52 -7.40
C ILE A 524 16.34 -9.00 -7.20
N ALA A 525 16.63 -9.54 -6.02
CA ALA A 525 16.44 -10.94 -5.67
C ALA A 525 15.56 -11.13 -4.41
N SER A 526 14.93 -10.06 -3.94
CA SER A 526 14.03 -10.02 -2.78
C SER A 526 12.71 -9.32 -3.11
N SER A 527 11.76 -9.35 -2.18
CA SER A 527 10.43 -8.77 -2.35
C SER A 527 10.37 -7.29 -1.94
N LEU A 528 9.33 -6.59 -2.38
CA LEU A 528 8.92 -5.25 -1.92
C LEU A 528 9.94 -4.12 -2.17
N ASN A 529 10.90 -4.32 -3.08
CA ASN A 529 11.88 -3.29 -3.39
C ASN A 529 11.30 -2.23 -4.31
N VAL A 530 11.83 -1.01 -4.22
CA VAL A 530 11.49 0.08 -5.15
C VAL A 530 12.75 0.67 -5.75
N VAL A 531 12.83 0.75 -7.08
CA VAL A 531 13.87 1.49 -7.77
C VAL A 531 13.22 2.67 -8.48
N ARG A 532 13.63 3.89 -8.15
CA ARG A 532 13.07 5.09 -8.78
C ARG A 532 14.04 6.22 -9.05
N GLY A 533 13.73 7.01 -10.08
CA GLY A 533 14.43 8.26 -10.36
C GLY A 533 15.88 8.11 -10.80
N LEU A 534 16.26 6.94 -11.34
CA LEU A 534 17.61 6.64 -11.81
C LEU A 534 17.69 6.62 -13.34
N VAL A 535 18.88 6.92 -13.87
CA VAL A 535 19.27 6.53 -15.22
C VAL A 535 20.12 5.26 -15.13
N VAL A 536 19.77 4.20 -15.86
CA VAL A 536 20.50 2.92 -15.85
C VAL A 536 20.87 2.53 -17.29
N SER A 537 22.14 2.70 -17.63
CA SER A 537 22.57 2.75 -19.03
C SER A 537 23.98 2.23 -19.26
N ARG A 538 24.25 1.78 -20.49
CA ARG A 538 25.54 1.26 -20.98
C ARG A 538 26.06 0.00 -20.29
N PHE A 539 25.21 -0.76 -19.62
CA PHE A 539 25.59 -2.07 -19.10
C PHE A 539 25.68 -3.10 -20.24
N GLY A 540 26.64 -4.04 -20.18
CA GLY A 540 26.80 -5.05 -21.22
C GLY A 540 25.71 -6.12 -21.24
N ALA A 541 24.97 -6.30 -20.13
CA ALA A 541 23.81 -7.18 -20.03
C ALA A 541 22.50 -6.36 -19.91
N HIS A 542 21.63 -6.66 -18.94
CA HIS A 542 20.36 -5.96 -18.76
C HIS A 542 20.54 -4.67 -17.94
N GLY A 543 19.62 -3.71 -18.11
CA GLY A 543 19.61 -2.52 -17.25
C GLY A 543 19.24 -2.90 -15.80
N ILE A 544 18.05 -3.46 -15.61
CA ILE A 544 17.57 -3.96 -14.31
C ILE A 544 17.09 -5.40 -14.49
N ARG A 545 17.58 -6.31 -13.62
CA ARG A 545 17.15 -7.71 -13.56
C ARG A 545 16.41 -8.00 -12.26
N ILE A 546 15.23 -8.61 -12.36
CA ILE A 546 14.48 -9.17 -11.23
C ILE A 546 14.50 -10.69 -11.38
N VAL A 547 14.98 -11.39 -10.36
CA VAL A 547 15.19 -12.85 -10.41
C VAL A 547 14.60 -13.51 -9.16
N GLY A 548 13.82 -14.57 -9.35
CA GLY A 548 13.23 -15.35 -8.26
C GLY A 548 13.29 -16.85 -8.53
N ASP A 549 14.18 -17.55 -7.81
CA ASP A 549 14.40 -18.99 -7.99
C ASP A 549 13.67 -19.82 -6.91
N GLU A 550 14.01 -19.65 -5.62
CA GLU A 550 13.47 -20.48 -4.53
C GLU A 550 12.54 -19.73 -3.56
N ALA A 551 12.81 -18.45 -3.28
CA ALA A 551 11.99 -17.61 -2.40
C ALA A 551 11.06 -16.68 -3.21
N PRO A 552 9.89 -16.31 -2.69
CA PRO A 552 9.02 -15.32 -3.35
C PRO A 552 9.72 -13.99 -3.59
N VAL A 553 9.62 -13.48 -4.81
CA VAL A 553 10.15 -12.17 -5.23
C VAL A 553 8.97 -11.34 -5.74
N THR A 554 8.25 -10.74 -4.81
CA THR A 554 6.92 -10.14 -5.05
C THR A 554 6.86 -8.66 -4.70
N GLY A 555 5.96 -7.92 -5.34
CA GLY A 555 5.66 -6.53 -4.98
C GLY A 555 6.79 -5.54 -5.27
N ASN A 556 7.68 -5.86 -6.21
CA ASN A 556 8.76 -4.96 -6.62
C ASN A 556 8.25 -3.86 -7.56
N ILE A 557 8.80 -2.65 -7.44
CA ILE A 557 8.38 -1.47 -8.21
C ILE A 557 9.57 -0.85 -8.93
N ILE A 558 9.43 -0.58 -10.23
CA ILE A 558 10.37 0.24 -11.01
C ILE A 558 9.60 1.44 -11.56
N ALA A 559 9.94 2.66 -11.13
CA ALA A 559 9.16 3.86 -11.47
C ALA A 559 10.04 5.09 -11.72
N GLY A 560 9.69 5.91 -12.71
CA GLY A 560 10.37 7.17 -12.99
C GLY A 560 11.83 7.01 -13.42
N CYS A 561 12.22 5.85 -13.93
CA CYS A 561 13.58 5.52 -14.35
C CYS A 561 13.78 5.68 -15.86
N TYR A 562 14.98 6.09 -16.26
CA TYR A 562 15.40 6.20 -17.66
C TYR A 562 16.40 5.07 -17.95
N ILE A 563 16.00 4.07 -18.73
CA ILE A 563 16.73 2.80 -18.87
C ILE A 563 17.14 2.62 -20.33
N GLY A 564 18.46 2.64 -20.58
CA GLY A 564 19.05 2.59 -21.92
C GLY A 564 19.15 3.95 -22.62
N THR A 565 18.91 5.04 -21.91
CA THR A 565 18.98 6.42 -22.44
C THR A 565 19.95 7.30 -21.65
N ASP A 566 20.28 8.48 -22.17
CA ASP A 566 20.92 9.51 -21.36
C ASP A 566 19.93 10.13 -20.37
N ALA A 567 20.43 10.97 -19.45
CA ALA A 567 19.57 11.58 -18.43
C ALA A 567 18.50 12.54 -18.97
N SER A 568 18.64 13.00 -20.22
CA SER A 568 17.59 13.78 -20.88
C SER A 568 16.46 12.90 -21.42
N GLY A 569 16.71 11.60 -21.57
CA GLY A 569 15.82 10.64 -22.22
C GLY A 569 15.69 10.85 -23.73
N GLN A 570 16.56 11.65 -24.34
CA GLN A 570 16.51 12.00 -25.77
C GLN A 570 17.57 11.29 -26.61
N ARG A 571 18.57 10.66 -25.98
CA ARG A 571 19.65 9.95 -26.68
C ARG A 571 19.80 8.53 -26.15
N ALA A 572 20.10 7.60 -27.04
CA ALA A 572 20.29 6.19 -26.70
C ALA A 572 21.68 5.99 -26.08
N TRP A 573 21.70 5.53 -24.84
CA TRP A 573 22.86 5.00 -24.12
C TRP A 573 22.54 3.56 -23.68
N GLY A 574 22.17 2.75 -24.66
CA GLY A 574 21.58 1.42 -24.47
C GLY A 574 22.36 0.50 -23.57
N ASN A 575 21.64 -0.35 -22.85
CA ASN A 575 22.19 -1.59 -22.30
C ASN A 575 22.33 -2.63 -23.41
N GLY A 576 23.19 -3.64 -23.24
CA GLY A 576 23.50 -4.62 -24.27
C GLY A 576 22.36 -5.61 -24.56
N LEU A 577 21.56 -5.93 -23.54
CA LEU A 577 20.39 -6.81 -23.64
C LEU A 577 19.10 -6.01 -23.39
N ALA A 578 18.15 -6.57 -22.64
CA ALA A 578 16.89 -5.90 -22.34
C ALA A 578 17.07 -4.72 -21.36
N GLY A 579 16.21 -3.71 -21.45
CA GLY A 579 16.19 -2.63 -20.46
C GLY A 579 15.83 -3.16 -19.07
N ILE A 580 14.69 -3.87 -18.99
CA ILE A 580 14.24 -4.56 -17.77
C ILE A 580 14.01 -6.03 -18.09
N TYR A 581 14.51 -6.93 -17.23
CA TYR A 581 14.36 -8.38 -17.37
C TYR A 581 13.82 -9.02 -16.09
N LEU A 582 12.67 -9.70 -16.19
CA LEU A 582 12.07 -10.49 -15.12
C LEU A 582 12.19 -11.98 -15.46
N THR A 583 12.70 -12.77 -14.52
CA THR A 583 12.88 -14.21 -14.71
C THR A 583 12.70 -15.01 -13.42
N GLY A 584 12.19 -16.23 -13.55
CA GLY A 584 12.06 -17.19 -12.46
C GLY A 584 10.64 -17.29 -11.91
N ASP A 585 10.27 -18.50 -11.50
CA ASP A 585 8.88 -18.91 -11.26
C ASP A 585 8.25 -18.30 -10.00
N SER A 586 9.07 -17.73 -9.11
CA SER A 586 8.62 -17.09 -7.88
C SER A 586 8.42 -15.57 -7.99
N VAL A 587 8.69 -14.99 -9.17
CA VAL A 587 8.47 -13.55 -9.42
C VAL A 587 6.99 -13.26 -9.59
N SER A 588 6.44 -12.34 -8.80
CA SER A 588 5.02 -11.96 -8.91
C SER A 588 4.75 -10.50 -8.54
N ASN A 589 3.55 -9.99 -8.86
CA ASN A 589 3.04 -8.68 -8.43
C ASN A 589 4.04 -7.52 -8.65
N THR A 590 4.81 -7.57 -9.74
CA THR A 590 5.78 -6.52 -10.05
C THR A 590 5.10 -5.37 -10.80
N LEU A 591 5.33 -4.13 -10.38
CA LEU A 591 4.86 -2.93 -11.06
C LEU A 591 6.01 -2.24 -11.80
N ILE A 592 5.86 -2.09 -13.11
CA ILE A 592 6.77 -1.30 -13.95
C ILE A 592 6.00 -0.07 -14.42
N GLY A 593 6.33 1.08 -13.83
CA GLY A 593 5.76 2.39 -14.12
C GLY A 593 4.70 2.82 -13.11
N GLY A 594 3.62 3.43 -13.59
CA GLY A 594 2.53 3.98 -12.78
C GLY A 594 1.66 4.94 -13.57
N THR A 595 0.56 5.41 -12.98
CA THR A 595 -0.41 6.32 -13.63
C THR A 595 0.03 7.78 -13.58
N ALA A 596 0.87 8.16 -12.60
CA ALA A 596 1.43 9.50 -12.50
C ALA A 596 2.55 9.71 -13.52
N ALA A 597 2.65 10.93 -14.07
CA ALA A 597 3.73 11.28 -14.99
C ALA A 597 5.14 11.13 -14.37
N SER A 598 5.26 11.24 -13.04
CA SER A 598 6.51 11.04 -12.30
C SER A 598 6.92 9.57 -12.15
N ASP A 599 5.99 8.63 -12.30
CA ASP A 599 6.28 7.19 -12.23
C ASP A 599 6.63 6.60 -13.61
N ARG A 600 6.46 7.37 -14.69
CA ARG A 600 6.73 6.94 -16.06
C ARG A 600 8.20 6.58 -16.26
N ASN A 601 8.46 5.33 -16.63
CA ASN A 601 9.78 4.96 -17.13
C ASN A 601 9.94 5.29 -18.62
N VAL A 602 11.18 5.58 -19.02
CA VAL A 602 11.60 5.68 -20.43
C VAL A 602 12.57 4.54 -20.70
N ILE A 603 12.14 3.54 -21.46
CA ILE A 603 12.84 2.25 -21.63
C ILE A 603 13.14 2.07 -23.12
N SER A 604 14.29 2.59 -23.54
CA SER A 604 14.57 2.86 -24.95
C SER A 604 16.06 2.73 -25.24
N GLY A 605 16.42 2.52 -26.51
CA GLY A 605 17.82 2.44 -26.93
C GLY A 605 18.55 1.16 -26.54
N ASN A 606 17.90 0.18 -25.90
CA ASN A 606 18.54 -1.06 -25.45
C ASN A 606 18.84 -2.00 -26.64
N GLY A 607 19.87 -2.84 -26.53
CA GLY A 607 20.34 -3.72 -27.59
C GLY A 607 19.40 -4.88 -27.93
N SER A 608 18.51 -5.23 -27.00
CA SER A 608 17.47 -6.24 -27.17
C SER A 608 16.08 -5.63 -26.89
N GLU A 609 15.23 -6.29 -26.11
CA GLU A 609 13.87 -5.87 -25.79
C GLU A 609 13.86 -4.63 -24.89
N GLY A 610 12.81 -3.81 -24.96
CA GLY A 610 12.62 -2.78 -23.92
C GLY A 610 12.41 -3.43 -22.55
N ILE A 611 11.38 -4.26 -22.46
CA ILE A 611 11.07 -5.07 -21.28
C ILE A 611 10.91 -6.53 -21.71
N GLU A 612 11.50 -7.44 -20.95
CA GLU A 612 11.38 -8.88 -21.13
C GLU A 612 10.89 -9.55 -19.84
N VAL A 613 9.84 -10.36 -19.93
CA VAL A 613 9.26 -11.11 -18.80
C VAL A 613 9.17 -12.59 -19.16
N ARG A 614 9.83 -13.43 -18.35
CA ARG A 614 9.90 -14.88 -18.54
C ARG A 614 9.58 -15.66 -17.26
N GLY A 615 9.24 -16.94 -17.45
CA GLY A 615 9.30 -17.97 -16.40
C GLY A 615 8.19 -17.87 -15.36
N LEU A 616 6.95 -18.18 -15.73
CA LEU A 616 5.77 -18.21 -14.86
C LEU A 616 5.54 -16.98 -13.99
N ALA A 617 6.19 -15.85 -14.27
CA ALA A 617 5.97 -14.60 -13.56
C ALA A 617 4.50 -14.20 -13.64
N ARG A 618 3.89 -13.90 -12.47
CA ARG A 618 2.44 -13.69 -12.33
C ARG A 618 2.09 -12.27 -11.92
N ASN A 619 0.92 -11.78 -12.35
CA ASN A 619 0.33 -10.52 -11.88
C ASN A 619 1.24 -9.29 -12.11
N THR A 620 2.11 -9.33 -13.11
CA THR A 620 2.97 -8.18 -13.46
C THR A 620 2.13 -7.09 -14.12
N GLN A 621 2.32 -5.86 -13.69
CA GLN A 621 1.66 -4.68 -14.24
C GLN A 621 2.69 -3.78 -14.91
N ILE A 622 2.49 -3.48 -16.20
CA ILE A 622 3.36 -2.63 -17.00
C ILE A 622 2.51 -1.44 -17.45
N VAL A 623 2.68 -0.30 -16.80
CA VAL A 623 1.70 0.79 -16.81
C VAL A 623 2.39 2.15 -17.01
N GLY A 624 1.88 2.96 -17.94
CA GLY A 624 2.27 4.36 -18.11
C GLY A 624 3.67 4.63 -18.63
N ASN A 625 4.34 3.62 -19.23
CA ASN A 625 5.73 3.70 -19.69
C ASN A 625 5.87 4.20 -21.13
N TYR A 626 7.03 4.74 -21.46
CA TYR A 626 7.49 4.99 -22.83
C TYR A 626 8.55 3.96 -23.21
N ILE A 627 8.28 3.20 -24.28
CA ILE A 627 9.07 2.04 -24.68
C ILE A 627 9.41 2.13 -26.17
N GLY A 628 10.69 2.37 -26.47
CA GLY A 628 11.20 2.57 -27.84
C GLY A 628 11.06 4.01 -28.38
N VAL A 629 10.59 4.94 -27.55
CA VAL A 629 10.54 6.38 -27.81
C VAL A 629 11.30 7.16 -26.74
N ALA A 630 11.72 8.37 -27.07
CA ALA A 630 12.35 9.29 -26.14
C ALA A 630 11.35 9.78 -25.07
N ALA A 631 11.86 10.50 -24.07
CA ALA A 631 11.04 11.07 -22.99
C ALA A 631 9.97 12.08 -23.44
N ASP A 632 10.05 12.57 -24.68
CA ASP A 632 9.02 13.43 -25.29
C ASP A 632 7.77 12.65 -25.78
N GLY A 633 7.85 11.31 -25.78
CA GLY A 633 6.80 10.40 -26.22
C GLY A 633 6.58 10.38 -27.74
N ARG A 634 7.48 11.00 -28.52
CA ARG A 634 7.33 11.17 -29.97
C ARG A 634 8.56 10.77 -30.77
N THR A 635 9.74 11.08 -30.26
CA THR A 635 10.99 10.85 -30.99
C THR A 635 11.34 9.36 -30.93
N PRO A 636 11.51 8.66 -32.07
CA PRO A 636 11.89 7.25 -32.07
C PRO A 636 13.27 7.06 -31.41
N LEU A 637 13.37 6.12 -30.48
CA LEU A 637 14.61 5.76 -29.79
C LEU A 637 14.66 4.22 -29.63
N PRO A 638 14.86 3.49 -30.75
CA PRO A 638 14.54 2.08 -30.85
C PRO A 638 15.26 1.21 -29.83
N ASN A 639 14.51 0.29 -29.21
CA ASN A 639 15.10 -0.94 -28.69
C ASN A 639 15.39 -1.89 -29.86
N GLY A 640 16.47 -2.67 -29.77
CA GLY A 640 16.95 -3.56 -30.83
C GLY A 640 16.03 -4.76 -31.12
N GLY A 641 15.19 -5.12 -30.15
CA GLY A 641 14.19 -6.18 -30.23
C GLY A 641 12.76 -5.66 -30.25
N ASN A 642 11.86 -6.35 -29.53
CA ASN A 642 10.49 -5.91 -29.31
C ASN A 642 10.44 -4.78 -28.27
N GLY A 643 9.36 -4.00 -28.26
CA GLY A 643 9.11 -3.10 -27.12
C GLY A 643 8.93 -3.90 -25.83
N LEU A 644 8.02 -4.86 -25.87
CA LEU A 644 7.73 -5.78 -24.77
C LEU A 644 7.68 -7.24 -25.27
N PHE A 645 8.38 -8.14 -24.56
CA PHE A 645 8.34 -9.58 -24.80
C PHE A 645 7.89 -10.32 -23.55
N LEU A 646 6.79 -11.07 -23.66
CA LEU A 646 6.23 -11.91 -22.61
C LEU A 646 6.31 -13.38 -23.03
N ALA A 647 6.89 -14.24 -22.20
CA ALA A 647 7.00 -15.67 -22.49
C ALA A 647 6.76 -16.55 -21.26
N GLY A 648 5.76 -17.43 -21.32
CA GLY A 648 5.45 -18.31 -20.20
C GLY A 648 4.84 -17.59 -18.99
N THR A 649 4.13 -16.48 -19.18
CA THR A 649 3.61 -15.63 -18.09
C THR A 649 2.13 -15.86 -17.81
N ASP A 650 1.67 -15.47 -16.62
CA ASP A 650 0.25 -15.52 -16.24
C ASP A 650 -0.24 -14.17 -15.70
N ASN A 651 -1.45 -13.78 -16.11
CA ASN A 651 -2.15 -12.60 -15.63
C ASN A 651 -1.34 -11.28 -15.72
N VAL A 652 -0.66 -11.05 -16.84
CA VAL A 652 0.10 -9.80 -17.07
C VAL A 652 -0.82 -8.70 -17.62
N THR A 653 -0.73 -7.51 -17.05
CA THR A 653 -1.43 -6.31 -17.54
C THR A 653 -0.46 -5.36 -18.22
N VAL A 654 -0.74 -5.03 -19.48
CA VAL A 654 -0.03 -4.04 -20.29
C VAL A 654 -0.96 -2.87 -20.51
N GLY A 655 -0.70 -1.78 -19.80
CA GLY A 655 -1.51 -0.57 -19.80
C GLY A 655 -2.61 -0.65 -18.74
N GLY A 656 -3.78 -0.09 -19.03
CA GLY A 656 -4.91 -0.14 -18.11
C GLY A 656 -5.99 0.87 -18.48
N THR A 657 -7.07 0.86 -17.70
CA THR A 657 -8.22 1.77 -17.92
C THR A 657 -8.16 3.05 -17.10
N ALA A 658 -7.23 3.15 -16.15
CA ALA A 658 -6.99 4.37 -15.39
C ALA A 658 -6.30 5.44 -16.27
N SER A 659 -6.58 6.71 -15.99
CA SER A 659 -5.91 7.81 -16.69
C SER A 659 -4.39 7.75 -16.46
N GLY A 660 -3.61 7.87 -17.52
CA GLY A 660 -2.14 7.74 -17.45
C GLY A 660 -1.61 6.31 -17.45
N ALA A 661 -2.48 5.30 -17.38
CA ALA A 661 -2.06 3.90 -17.36
C ALA A 661 -1.54 3.38 -18.71
N GLY A 662 -1.95 4.00 -19.82
CA GLY A 662 -1.55 3.58 -21.17
C GLY A 662 -0.05 3.72 -21.42
N ASN A 663 0.58 2.65 -21.92
CA ASN A 663 1.96 2.71 -22.39
C ASN A 663 2.02 3.27 -23.82
N VAL A 664 3.17 3.84 -24.17
CA VAL A 664 3.57 4.12 -25.56
C VAL A 664 4.61 3.09 -25.95
N ILE A 665 4.25 2.15 -26.83
CA ILE A 665 5.08 1.02 -27.25
C ILE A 665 5.32 1.14 -28.75
N SER A 666 6.34 1.93 -29.10
CA SER A 666 6.49 2.48 -30.44
C SER A 666 7.97 2.63 -30.79
N GLY A 667 8.31 2.66 -32.07
CA GLY A 667 9.68 2.91 -32.51
C GLY A 667 10.65 1.74 -32.31
N ASN A 668 10.20 0.54 -31.93
CA ASN A 668 11.06 -0.61 -31.70
C ASN A 668 11.42 -1.31 -33.02
N LEU A 669 12.58 -1.99 -33.11
CA LEU A 669 13.03 -2.61 -34.37
C LEU A 669 12.24 -3.88 -34.75
N ARG A 670 11.51 -4.50 -33.81
CA ARG A 670 10.60 -5.62 -34.06
C ARG A 670 9.16 -5.26 -33.69
N HIS A 671 8.42 -6.16 -33.05
CA HIS A 671 7.04 -5.93 -32.67
C HIS A 671 6.93 -4.88 -31.55
N GLY A 672 5.78 -4.22 -31.46
CA GLY A 672 5.46 -3.44 -30.26
C GLY A 672 5.41 -4.36 -29.04
N LEU A 673 4.48 -5.31 -29.07
CA LEU A 673 4.30 -6.35 -28.06
C LEU A 673 4.34 -7.73 -28.71
N GLN A 674 5.17 -8.63 -28.18
CA GLN A 674 5.14 -10.05 -28.49
C GLN A 674 4.83 -10.88 -27.24
N VAL A 675 3.89 -11.81 -27.35
CA VAL A 675 3.47 -12.71 -26.26
C VAL A 675 3.53 -14.14 -26.72
N ARG A 676 4.14 -15.02 -25.92
CA ARG A 676 4.32 -16.45 -26.23
C ARG A 676 3.91 -17.32 -25.05
N ASN A 677 3.20 -18.43 -25.30
CA ASN A 677 2.92 -19.47 -24.30
C ASN A 677 2.43 -18.92 -22.96
N SER A 678 1.47 -18.00 -22.99
CA SER A 678 1.03 -17.24 -21.79
C SER A 678 -0.48 -17.28 -21.63
N THR A 679 -0.96 -16.97 -20.44
CA THR A 679 -2.39 -16.91 -20.12
C THR A 679 -2.78 -15.59 -19.46
N GLY A 680 -4.02 -15.14 -19.67
CA GLY A 680 -4.61 -14.01 -18.94
C GLY A 680 -3.99 -12.64 -19.25
N VAL A 681 -3.34 -12.47 -20.41
CA VAL A 681 -2.70 -11.20 -20.77
C VAL A 681 -3.74 -10.15 -21.15
N ARG A 682 -3.74 -9.00 -20.47
CA ARG A 682 -4.61 -7.85 -20.78
C ARG A 682 -3.78 -6.72 -21.39
N VAL A 683 -4.20 -6.21 -22.54
CA VAL A 683 -3.57 -5.09 -23.26
C VAL A 683 -4.62 -4.01 -23.43
N GLN A 684 -4.53 -2.92 -22.65
CA GLN A 684 -5.59 -1.90 -22.59
C GLN A 684 -5.04 -0.48 -22.55
N GLY A 685 -5.70 0.45 -23.23
CA GLY A 685 -5.39 1.88 -23.15
C GLY A 685 -4.04 2.28 -23.77
N ASN A 686 -3.38 1.42 -24.54
CA ASN A 686 -2.02 1.67 -25.04
C ASN A 686 -2.01 2.38 -26.40
N PHE A 687 -0.90 3.07 -26.66
CA PHE A 687 -0.51 3.60 -27.97
C PHE A 687 0.62 2.72 -28.53
N ILE A 688 0.36 2.01 -29.63
CA ILE A 688 1.28 1.02 -30.19
C ILE A 688 1.54 1.33 -31.67
N GLY A 689 2.77 1.74 -31.97
CA GLY A 689 3.20 2.19 -33.31
C GLY A 689 2.86 3.65 -33.62
N VAL A 690 2.37 4.40 -32.64
CA VAL A 690 2.06 5.83 -32.71
C VAL A 690 2.69 6.58 -31.53
N GLU A 691 2.81 7.90 -31.64
CA GLU A 691 3.29 8.74 -30.54
C GLU A 691 2.26 8.87 -29.39
N ALA A 692 2.69 9.47 -28.28
CA ALA A 692 1.92 9.53 -27.03
C ALA A 692 0.56 10.23 -27.11
N ARG A 693 0.30 11.11 -28.09
CA ARG A 693 -1.05 11.66 -28.34
C ARG A 693 -1.87 10.80 -29.33
N GLY A 694 -1.29 9.77 -29.94
CA GLY A 694 -1.93 8.87 -30.89
C GLY A 694 -2.29 9.51 -32.23
N THR A 695 -1.63 10.61 -32.60
CA THR A 695 -1.95 11.40 -33.80
C THR A 695 -0.95 11.23 -34.94
N SER A 696 0.20 10.60 -34.70
CA SER A 696 1.24 10.40 -35.71
C SER A 696 1.94 9.06 -35.50
N ALA A 697 2.35 8.43 -36.60
CA ALA A 697 3.03 7.14 -36.56
C ALA A 697 4.46 7.25 -36.02
N VAL A 698 4.81 6.33 -35.13
CA VAL A 698 6.17 6.05 -34.65
C VAL A 698 6.35 4.54 -34.74
N LYS A 699 6.62 4.09 -35.97
CA LYS A 699 6.47 2.69 -36.37
C LYS A 699 7.32 1.72 -35.55
N ASN A 700 6.71 0.62 -35.14
CA ASN A 700 7.47 -0.59 -34.80
C ASN A 700 7.83 -1.32 -36.11
N GLY A 701 9.00 -1.97 -36.16
CA GLY A 701 9.49 -2.70 -37.35
C GLY A 701 8.78 -4.02 -37.66
N GLY A 702 7.94 -4.50 -36.74
CA GLY A 702 7.06 -5.65 -36.94
C GLY A 702 5.59 -5.28 -36.69
N ASP A 703 4.81 -6.28 -36.27
CA ASP A 703 3.42 -6.08 -35.86
C ASP A 703 3.28 -5.21 -34.61
N GLY A 704 2.13 -4.57 -34.45
CA GLY A 704 1.79 -3.87 -33.20
C GLY A 704 1.71 -4.85 -32.02
N VAL A 705 0.86 -5.87 -32.14
CA VAL A 705 0.70 -6.95 -31.15
C VAL A 705 0.79 -8.32 -31.84
N PHE A 706 1.72 -9.17 -31.39
CA PHE A 706 1.96 -10.50 -31.95
C PHE A 706 1.81 -11.58 -30.86
N LEU A 707 0.73 -12.36 -30.92
CA LEU A 707 0.42 -13.42 -29.96
C LEU A 707 0.71 -14.81 -30.57
N VAL A 708 1.42 -15.66 -29.84
CA VAL A 708 1.70 -17.05 -30.23
C VAL A 708 1.38 -17.98 -29.06
N GLU A 709 0.50 -18.96 -29.26
CA GLU A 709 0.14 -19.94 -28.20
C GLU A 709 -0.37 -19.26 -26.93
N VAL A 710 -1.20 -18.21 -27.07
CA VAL A 710 -1.74 -17.46 -25.93
C VAL A 710 -3.17 -17.88 -25.65
N PHE A 711 -3.48 -18.11 -24.37
CA PHE A 711 -4.82 -18.42 -23.90
C PHE A 711 -5.44 -17.21 -23.19
N ASN A 712 -6.71 -16.91 -23.48
CA ASN A 712 -7.48 -15.91 -22.76
C ASN A 712 -6.85 -14.50 -22.75
N ALA A 713 -6.29 -14.04 -23.88
CA ALA A 713 -5.81 -12.67 -23.99
C ALA A 713 -6.96 -11.69 -24.21
N GLN A 714 -6.87 -10.50 -23.64
CA GLN A 714 -7.80 -9.40 -23.88
C GLN A 714 -7.06 -8.20 -24.46
N ILE A 715 -7.27 -7.92 -25.75
CA ILE A 715 -6.75 -6.74 -26.43
C ILE A 715 -7.89 -5.72 -26.53
N GLY A 716 -7.84 -4.70 -25.69
CA GLY A 716 -8.84 -3.64 -25.58
C GLY A 716 -9.96 -3.96 -24.57
N GLY A 717 -11.14 -3.43 -24.82
CA GLY A 717 -12.31 -3.64 -23.97
C GLY A 717 -13.55 -2.89 -24.44
N VAL A 718 -14.64 -3.00 -23.69
CA VAL A 718 -15.92 -2.33 -23.99
C VAL A 718 -15.90 -0.83 -23.70
N SER A 719 -15.08 -0.39 -22.76
CA SER A 719 -14.98 1.03 -22.40
C SER A 719 -14.06 1.78 -23.34
N ALA A 720 -14.31 3.08 -23.53
CA ALA A 720 -13.40 3.95 -24.27
C ALA A 720 -12.01 4.01 -23.61
N SER A 721 -11.92 3.88 -22.28
CA SER A 721 -10.66 3.86 -21.54
C SER A 721 -9.83 2.60 -21.74
N ALA A 722 -10.43 1.47 -22.15
CA ALA A 722 -9.70 0.24 -22.46
C ALA A 722 -9.12 0.22 -23.87
N ARG A 723 -9.53 1.16 -24.74
CA ARG A 723 -9.18 1.20 -26.16
C ARG A 723 -7.67 1.36 -26.36
N ASN A 724 -7.07 0.44 -27.12
CA ASN A 724 -5.74 0.67 -27.67
C ASN A 724 -5.84 1.39 -29.02
N VAL A 725 -4.79 2.14 -29.36
CA VAL A 725 -4.52 2.65 -30.70
C VAL A 725 -3.33 1.86 -31.26
N ILE A 726 -3.59 0.98 -32.22
CA ILE A 726 -2.61 0.02 -32.78
C ILE A 726 -2.45 0.30 -34.28
N SER A 727 -1.53 1.20 -34.59
CA SER A 727 -1.48 1.89 -35.88
C SER A 727 -0.04 2.21 -36.27
N GLY A 728 0.21 2.45 -37.56
CA GLY A 728 1.52 2.87 -38.05
C GLY A 728 2.66 1.85 -37.93
N ASN A 729 2.37 0.59 -37.59
CA ASN A 729 3.38 -0.48 -37.50
C ASN A 729 3.78 -0.97 -38.90
N GLU A 730 5.01 -1.45 -39.09
CA GLU A 730 5.45 -1.98 -40.40
C GLU A 730 4.77 -3.31 -40.76
N GLY A 731 4.43 -4.12 -39.75
CA GLY A 731 3.69 -5.37 -39.91
C GLY A 731 2.17 -5.20 -39.80
N ASN A 732 1.49 -6.24 -39.31
CA ASN A 732 0.07 -6.21 -39.01
C ASN A 732 -0.23 -5.35 -37.78
N GLY A 733 -1.49 -4.93 -37.60
CA GLY A 733 -1.91 -4.33 -36.33
C GLY A 733 -1.84 -5.36 -35.20
N VAL A 734 -2.63 -6.42 -35.31
CA VAL A 734 -2.69 -7.52 -34.36
C VAL A 734 -2.60 -8.85 -35.08
N THR A 735 -1.72 -9.74 -34.63
CA THR A 735 -1.59 -11.10 -35.15
C THR A 735 -1.77 -12.13 -34.04
N LEU A 736 -2.54 -13.18 -34.32
CA LEU A 736 -2.76 -14.32 -33.43
C LEU A 736 -2.35 -15.59 -34.15
N VAL A 737 -1.41 -16.33 -33.57
CA VAL A 737 -0.97 -17.64 -34.05
C VAL A 737 -1.29 -18.67 -32.98
N ARG A 738 -2.11 -19.67 -33.29
CA ARG A 738 -2.50 -20.78 -32.40
C ARG A 738 -2.94 -20.30 -31.00
N SER A 739 -3.56 -19.12 -30.94
CA SER A 739 -4.02 -18.49 -29.71
C SER A 739 -5.53 -18.66 -29.59
N THR A 740 -6.01 -19.02 -28.39
CA THR A 740 -7.42 -19.39 -28.16
C THR A 740 -8.04 -18.57 -27.04
N ALA A 741 -9.38 -18.55 -26.99
CA ALA A 741 -10.19 -17.79 -26.03
C ALA A 741 -9.85 -16.28 -25.93
N SER A 742 -9.17 -15.73 -26.94
CA SER A 742 -8.70 -14.33 -26.93
C SER A 742 -9.76 -13.38 -27.49
N LYS A 743 -9.87 -12.19 -26.92
CA LYS A 743 -10.82 -11.14 -27.29
C LYS A 743 -10.07 -9.92 -27.82
N ILE A 744 -10.47 -9.42 -28.99
CA ILE A 744 -10.03 -8.13 -29.53
C ILE A 744 -11.26 -7.23 -29.58
N GLN A 745 -11.32 -6.20 -28.74
CA GLN A 745 -12.54 -5.41 -28.56
C GLN A 745 -12.26 -3.93 -28.39
N GLY A 746 -13.03 -3.08 -29.07
CA GLY A 746 -13.04 -1.63 -28.84
C GLY A 746 -11.78 -0.86 -29.22
N ASN A 747 -10.84 -1.47 -29.95
CA ASN A 747 -9.58 -0.86 -30.39
C ASN A 747 -9.74 0.03 -31.63
N TYR A 748 -8.83 0.99 -31.79
CA TYR A 748 -8.55 1.66 -33.06
C TYR A 748 -7.33 1.01 -33.70
N ILE A 749 -7.49 0.51 -34.92
CA ILE A 749 -6.44 -0.22 -35.63
C ILE A 749 -6.32 0.37 -37.03
N GLY A 750 -5.15 0.93 -37.34
CA GLY A 750 -4.89 1.60 -38.62
C GLY A 750 -5.42 3.04 -38.72
N THR A 751 -5.82 3.64 -37.60
CA THR A 751 -6.30 5.03 -37.51
C THR A 751 -5.62 5.78 -36.36
N ASP A 752 -5.81 7.10 -36.31
CA ASP A 752 -5.48 7.92 -35.14
C ASP A 752 -6.38 7.63 -33.93
N VAL A 753 -6.05 8.26 -32.80
CA VAL A 753 -6.79 8.15 -31.53
C VAL A 753 -8.24 8.63 -31.59
N GLU A 754 -8.61 9.38 -32.63
CA GLU A 754 -9.99 9.86 -32.84
C GLU A 754 -10.78 8.98 -33.81
N GLY A 755 -10.11 8.03 -34.49
CA GLY A 755 -10.71 7.22 -35.55
C GLY A 755 -11.02 8.01 -36.83
N ARG A 756 -10.40 9.17 -37.03
CA ARG A 756 -10.70 10.13 -38.11
C ARG A 756 -9.63 10.16 -39.19
N GLN A 757 -8.37 9.95 -38.82
CA GLN A 757 -7.25 9.96 -39.77
C GLN A 757 -6.68 8.55 -39.97
N ALA A 758 -6.32 8.23 -41.21
CA ALA A 758 -5.66 6.97 -41.52
C ALA A 758 -4.22 6.98 -41.03
N LEU A 759 -3.85 6.00 -40.21
CA LEU A 759 -2.50 5.70 -39.76
C LEU A 759 -2.27 4.20 -39.96
N GLY A 760 -2.37 3.76 -41.21
CA GLY A 760 -2.40 2.34 -41.56
C GLY A 760 -1.16 1.58 -41.06
N ASN A 761 -1.38 0.34 -40.64
CA ASN A 761 -0.29 -0.61 -40.49
C ASN A 761 0.17 -1.08 -41.89
N GLY A 762 1.41 -1.54 -42.03
CA GLY A 762 1.97 -1.99 -43.32
C GLY A 762 1.38 -3.31 -43.81
N GLY A 763 0.87 -4.13 -42.90
CA GLY A 763 0.10 -5.35 -43.16
C GLY A 763 -1.41 -5.15 -42.98
N VAL A 764 -2.11 -6.23 -42.61
CA VAL A 764 -3.55 -6.18 -42.32
C VAL A 764 -3.81 -5.66 -40.90
N GLY A 765 -5.03 -5.19 -40.64
CA GLY A 765 -5.42 -4.76 -39.29
C GLY A 765 -5.35 -5.89 -38.26
N ILE A 766 -5.99 -7.01 -38.56
CA ILE A 766 -6.00 -8.21 -37.72
C ILE A 766 -5.71 -9.44 -38.58
N HIS A 767 -4.70 -10.22 -38.21
CA HIS A 767 -4.38 -11.51 -38.81
C HIS A 767 -4.59 -12.63 -37.78
N VAL A 768 -5.29 -13.69 -38.18
CA VAL A 768 -5.54 -14.86 -37.32
C VAL A 768 -5.12 -16.11 -38.08
N ASP A 769 -4.12 -16.80 -37.53
CA ASP A 769 -3.66 -18.12 -37.97
C ASP A 769 -3.94 -19.15 -36.88
N LEU A 770 -4.76 -20.14 -37.23
CA LEU A 770 -5.19 -21.19 -36.31
C LEU A 770 -4.38 -22.49 -36.46
N ASN A 771 -3.47 -22.55 -37.44
CA ASN A 771 -2.72 -23.77 -37.78
C ASN A 771 -1.41 -23.91 -37.01
#